data_AF-A0A2T5XW76-F1
#
_entry.id   AF-A0A2T5XW76-F1
#
_cell.length_a   1.000
_cell.length_b   1.000
_cell.length_c   1.000
_cell.angle_alpha   90.00
_cell.angle_beta   90.00
_cell.angle_gamma   90.00
#
_symmetry.space_group_name_H-M   'P 1'
#
loop_
_entity.id
_entity.type
_entity.pdbx_description
1 polymer ?
#
loop_
_entity_poly.entity_id
_entity_poly.type
_entity_poly.pdbx_seq_one_letter_code
_entity_poly.pdbx_strand_id
1 'polypeptide(L)'
;MRNIITIALLVGCVFLGKAQNEASKWLKAVSAQQGIAIEWQERPTSLAKEGIKSFVGYYKGDFVASLSVGKAVSGSFSYQGTSYEISDSKGQLVFYKSEQGICGNQDKEPHRHSAHARPVLAAEEAQPKIANTQVLRVYRLAMHIPYSTFSRYYFDSKIEKVKTFWADTEAFLNEMYMRDLGVRFEVVNDERLIIKDVTKETFASTRNASYVKDNSTIVINSLIGENSYDVGISLVYTSSQQSGIRGLAYLEGVYQPNTKADAVAVLTKEVIAHEIGHLFGGRHTFGSHKGSAAYDSEKTELGSGTSVMSYGSPRDFFSLSSIERIRQRLTQVPAKAQDKTFATQAPHIDRSKLKNHYTIPKGTFFQFYIPATDPDSSVLLYAVNQHDVRNADETPVTQYAIYKPTTANPVTIKTEYNENSGNVLANSGLAHQTTGTFTFWLGVSDAQPQQAADYIVQYDLAETKVTVKEGTPFEITTTPKNKYKGGEKISLQWKVDAAIFAGTKVRVLLSDDLGKTFKHIVLAETANDGAEEVTLPNINTSKAVLKVEVIEGVAFALTDYNPKTGGFTIEKDNNLVPEPLAFVATTLPQDLNLSCAKEVPTAVMPTTTGGCASVSYRMEEKKTAVLCDNRFTLLRIFTATDGCTTLTHTQTIKVADNIPPTFVGTLPQDITIEEANVTPTQVVLTAADNCGSASVSTTQQTVKQNGKVSKLLYIWKAKDACGNQAVYTQTIVFTPKAATPPLAFVATTLPQDLTLSCAKEVPTAVMPTTTGGCASVSYRMEEKKTAVLCDNRFTLFRIFTATDGCTTLTHTQTIKVADNIPPTFVGTLPQDITIEEGDPIPLQKSISAEDTCAGAPTVKRSMREELNEEGKRVKIIYQWVARDVCGNEAVHTQTISITPKKVVPPASNDTAEVVIYNGVSTDDANNYFRIANTDPNSPISVIIFDEMGLKVYESDHYQERGEVFRGYPNVKSVIGSNKALAGTYFYIVKYYKNGKQESAKGFLYVR
;
A
#
# COMPACT_ATOMS: atom_id res chain seq x y z
N MET A 1 31.81 -37.57 -13.67
CA MET A 1 32.97 -38.48 -13.66
C MET A 1 33.78 -38.15 -12.41
N ARG A 2 33.90 -39.10 -11.47
CA ARG A 2 34.67 -38.94 -10.23
C ARG A 2 36.12 -39.33 -10.52
N ASN A 3 37.02 -38.36 -10.63
CA ASN A 3 38.45 -38.62 -10.81
C ASN A 3 39.13 -38.34 -9.47
N ILE A 4 39.57 -39.40 -8.79
CA ILE A 4 40.35 -39.31 -7.54
C ILE A 4 41.79 -38.96 -7.95
N ILE A 5 42.29 -37.78 -7.55
CA ILE A 5 43.67 -37.37 -7.81
C ILE A 5 44.38 -37.21 -6.47
N THR A 6 45.39 -38.05 -6.23
CA THR A 6 46.25 -37.97 -5.04
C THR A 6 47.18 -36.76 -5.16
N ILE A 7 46.98 -35.70 -4.37
CA ILE A 7 47.99 -34.64 -4.17
C ILE A 7 49.05 -35.16 -3.19
N ALA A 8 49.92 -36.04 -3.67
CA ALA A 8 51.30 -36.03 -3.20
C ALA A 8 52.00 -34.94 -3.99
N LEU A 9 51.99 -33.69 -3.47
CA LEU A 9 52.66 -32.51 -4.04
C LEU A 9 53.13 -32.72 -5.50
N LEU A 10 52.16 -32.77 -6.42
CA LEU A 10 52.23 -32.69 -7.89
C LEU A 10 51.15 -33.51 -8.62
N VAL A 11 50.64 -32.85 -9.65
CA VAL A 11 49.57 -33.21 -10.58
C VAL A 11 50.02 -34.29 -11.55
N GLY A 12 49.22 -35.34 -11.71
CA GLY A 12 49.29 -36.24 -12.85
C GLY A 12 48.18 -37.30 -12.83
N CYS A 13 47.13 -37.11 -13.64
CA CYS A 13 46.67 -38.12 -14.62
C CYS A 13 45.41 -37.71 -15.42
N VAL A 14 45.61 -37.70 -16.74
CA VAL A 14 44.72 -38.14 -17.85
C VAL A 14 43.40 -37.37 -18.10
N PHE A 15 43.44 -36.46 -19.07
CA PHE A 15 42.29 -36.14 -19.92
C PHE A 15 42.66 -36.41 -21.39
N LEU A 16 41.98 -37.39 -22.00
CA LEU A 16 42.08 -37.71 -23.43
C LEU A 16 41.43 -36.60 -24.27
N GLY A 17 42.15 -36.16 -25.32
CA GLY A 17 41.60 -35.42 -26.47
C GLY A 17 41.81 -33.89 -26.46
N LYS A 18 42.94 -33.44 -27.03
CA LYS A 18 43.30 -32.06 -27.47
C LYS A 18 43.93 -31.05 -26.49
N ALA A 19 44.00 -31.29 -25.18
CA ALA A 19 44.68 -30.38 -24.23
C ALA A 19 46.13 -30.77 -23.85
N GLN A 20 46.76 -31.66 -24.63
CA GLN A 20 47.92 -32.44 -24.20
C GLN A 20 49.28 -31.70 -24.23
N ASN A 21 49.36 -30.51 -24.84
CA ASN A 21 50.65 -29.84 -25.08
C ASN A 21 51.10 -28.80 -24.01
N GLU A 22 50.22 -28.34 -23.12
CA GLU A 22 50.61 -27.32 -22.10
C GLU A 22 50.79 -27.87 -20.69
N ALA A 23 50.07 -28.94 -20.31
CA ALA A 23 50.12 -29.52 -18.96
C ALA A 23 51.44 -30.23 -18.63
N SER A 24 52.13 -30.75 -19.65
CA SER A 24 53.41 -31.48 -19.52
C SER A 24 54.61 -30.59 -19.13
N LYS A 25 54.49 -29.26 -19.20
CA LYS A 25 55.54 -28.30 -18.82
C LYS A 25 55.77 -28.17 -17.31
N TRP A 26 54.85 -28.63 -16.46
CA TRP A 26 54.79 -28.26 -15.03
C TRP A 26 55.21 -29.38 -14.06
N LEU A 27 55.91 -30.42 -14.54
CA LEU A 27 56.28 -31.61 -13.77
C LEU A 27 57.65 -31.46 -13.04
N LYS A 28 57.68 -31.72 -11.72
CA LYS A 28 58.88 -32.04 -10.92
C LYS A 28 58.53 -33.19 -9.96
N ALA A 29 59.43 -34.13 -9.68
CA ALA A 29 59.13 -35.29 -8.84
C ALA A 29 59.24 -34.96 -7.33
N VAL A 30 58.28 -35.41 -6.52
CA VAL A 30 58.31 -35.41 -5.04
C VAL A 30 57.98 -36.84 -4.54
N SER A 31 58.57 -37.26 -3.41
CA SER A 31 58.51 -38.66 -2.93
C SER A 31 57.13 -39.09 -2.44
N ALA A 32 56.82 -40.39 -2.60
CA ALA A 32 55.49 -40.98 -2.46
C ALA A 32 54.92 -41.08 -1.02
N GLN A 33 55.58 -40.52 0.00
CA GLN A 33 55.27 -40.80 1.42
C GLN A 33 54.35 -39.77 2.12
N GLN A 34 53.91 -38.68 1.47
CA GLN A 34 53.23 -37.55 2.13
C GLN A 34 52.09 -36.86 1.34
N GLY A 35 51.25 -37.60 0.61
CA GLY A 35 50.16 -37.00 -0.18
C GLY A 35 48.75 -37.04 0.44
N ILE A 36 47.94 -36.00 0.21
CA ILE A 36 46.49 -35.98 0.46
C ILE A 36 45.72 -36.15 -0.85
N ALA A 37 44.69 -36.99 -0.90
CA ALA A 37 43.89 -37.16 -2.13
C ALA A 37 42.73 -36.17 -2.20
N ILE A 38 42.81 -35.23 -3.15
CA ILE A 38 41.76 -34.24 -3.37
C ILE A 38 40.90 -34.68 -4.57
N GLU A 39 39.60 -34.75 -4.34
CA GLU A 39 38.59 -35.00 -5.36
C GLU A 39 38.27 -33.70 -6.10
N TRP A 40 38.79 -33.55 -7.32
CA TRP A 40 38.59 -32.37 -8.13
C TRP A 40 37.33 -32.47 -8.97
N GLN A 41 36.57 -31.37 -9.03
CA GLN A 41 35.37 -31.23 -9.84
C GLN A 41 35.43 -29.94 -10.64
N GLU A 42 35.13 -30.02 -11.94
CA GLU A 42 35.07 -28.82 -12.79
C GLU A 42 33.89 -27.93 -12.38
N ARG A 43 34.12 -26.61 -12.40
CA ARG A 43 33.13 -25.55 -12.17
C ARG A 43 33.24 -24.55 -13.32
N PRO A 44 32.27 -24.50 -14.24
CA PRO A 44 32.26 -23.48 -15.27
C PRO A 44 32.15 -22.08 -14.67
N THR A 45 33.01 -21.18 -15.12
CA THR A 45 33.02 -19.76 -14.73
C THR A 45 32.78 -18.88 -15.94
N SER A 46 32.54 -17.58 -15.69
CA SER A 46 32.28 -16.58 -16.72
C SER A 46 33.45 -16.41 -17.71
N LEU A 47 34.65 -16.85 -17.31
CA LEU A 47 35.87 -16.81 -18.13
C LEU A 47 36.15 -18.12 -18.90
N ALA A 48 35.25 -19.11 -18.87
CA ALA A 48 35.43 -20.36 -19.60
C ALA A 48 35.61 -20.16 -21.12
N LYS A 49 34.99 -19.12 -21.69
CA LYS A 49 35.13 -18.76 -23.12
C LYS A 49 36.53 -18.26 -23.48
N GLU A 50 37.32 -17.81 -22.50
CA GLU A 50 38.75 -17.45 -22.67
C GLU A 50 39.67 -18.68 -22.64
N GLY A 51 39.10 -19.89 -22.54
CA GLY A 51 39.85 -21.14 -22.42
C GLY A 51 40.35 -21.45 -21.01
N ILE A 52 39.86 -20.73 -19.99
CA ILE A 52 40.19 -20.97 -18.58
C ILE A 52 39.26 -22.04 -18.01
N LYS A 53 39.81 -23.11 -17.46
CA LYS A 53 39.06 -24.15 -16.76
C LYS A 53 39.23 -24.02 -15.26
N SER A 54 38.13 -24.02 -14.53
CA SER A 54 38.12 -23.87 -13.08
C SER A 54 37.64 -25.15 -12.41
N PHE A 55 38.21 -25.45 -11.26
CA PHE A 55 37.99 -26.67 -10.50
C PHE A 55 37.89 -26.34 -9.01
N VAL A 56 37.09 -27.13 -8.31
CA VAL A 56 37.01 -27.13 -6.85
C VAL A 56 37.42 -28.50 -6.34
N GLY A 57 38.13 -28.52 -5.23
CA GLY A 57 38.73 -29.71 -4.65
C GLY A 57 38.13 -30.03 -3.30
N TYR A 58 37.71 -31.28 -3.13
CA TYR A 58 37.18 -31.80 -1.88
C TYR A 58 38.10 -32.84 -1.24
N TYR A 59 38.25 -32.81 0.07
CA TYR A 59 38.92 -33.85 0.85
C TYR A 59 37.91 -34.43 1.86
N LYS A 60 37.58 -35.71 1.72
CA LYS A 60 36.56 -36.39 2.54
C LYS A 60 35.19 -35.68 2.54
N GLY A 61 34.84 -35.02 1.43
CA GLY A 61 33.60 -34.27 1.26
C GLY A 61 33.71 -32.78 1.61
N ASP A 62 34.79 -32.35 2.28
CA ASP A 62 34.99 -30.94 2.63
C ASP A 62 35.69 -30.17 1.53
N PHE A 63 35.17 -28.99 1.20
CA PHE A 63 35.81 -28.06 0.28
C PHE A 63 37.13 -27.56 0.87
N VAL A 64 38.23 -27.86 0.18
CA VAL A 64 39.60 -27.55 0.66
C VAL A 64 40.42 -26.79 -0.38
N ALA A 65 39.97 -26.71 -1.63
CA ALA A 65 40.76 -26.09 -2.68
C ALA A 65 39.91 -25.51 -3.82
N SER A 66 40.41 -24.45 -4.45
CA SER A 66 39.96 -23.99 -5.76
C SER A 66 41.17 -23.88 -6.69
N LEU A 67 40.99 -24.11 -7.99
CA LEU A 67 42.05 -24.02 -8.98
C LEU A 67 41.50 -23.64 -10.35
N SER A 68 42.05 -22.59 -10.95
CA SER A 68 41.79 -22.20 -12.33
C SER A 68 43.06 -22.24 -13.18
N VAL A 69 42.95 -22.89 -14.34
CA VAL A 69 44.06 -23.15 -15.26
C VAL A 69 43.70 -22.64 -16.65
N GLY A 70 44.57 -21.79 -17.18
CA GLY A 70 44.55 -21.33 -18.57
C GLY A 70 46.00 -21.11 -19.02
N LYS A 71 46.29 -19.96 -19.64
CA LYS A 71 47.67 -19.52 -19.92
C LYS A 71 48.48 -19.18 -18.66
N ALA A 72 47.82 -19.12 -17.51
CA ALA A 72 48.38 -18.93 -16.17
C ALA A 72 47.66 -19.87 -15.18
N VAL A 73 48.10 -19.89 -13.93
CA VAL A 73 47.43 -20.65 -12.86
C VAL A 73 47.09 -19.74 -11.69
N SER A 74 45.89 -19.89 -11.15
CA SER A 74 45.50 -19.32 -9.85
C SER A 74 44.75 -20.39 -9.07
N GLY A 75 45.00 -20.51 -7.77
CA GLY A 75 44.31 -21.46 -6.91
C GLY A 75 44.31 -21.01 -5.46
N SER A 76 43.57 -21.71 -4.63
CA SER A 76 43.68 -21.65 -3.18
C SER A 76 43.61 -23.07 -2.61
N PHE A 77 44.26 -23.29 -1.47
CA PHE A 77 44.25 -24.58 -0.78
C PHE A 77 44.32 -24.36 0.73
N SER A 78 43.35 -24.88 1.47
CA SER A 78 43.32 -24.85 2.93
C SER A 78 43.25 -26.27 3.49
N TYR A 79 44.16 -26.58 4.41
CA TYR A 79 44.18 -27.86 5.09
C TYR A 79 44.79 -27.72 6.49
N GLN A 80 44.14 -28.33 7.48
CA GLN A 80 44.58 -28.34 8.88
C GLN A 80 44.89 -26.94 9.43
N GLY A 81 44.05 -25.95 9.11
CA GLY A 81 44.18 -24.57 9.59
C GLY A 81 45.28 -23.74 8.90
N THR A 82 45.89 -24.27 7.84
CA THR A 82 46.82 -23.51 7.01
C THR A 82 46.25 -23.33 5.61
N SER A 83 46.03 -22.07 5.21
CA SER A 83 45.60 -21.69 3.87
C SER A 83 46.80 -21.20 3.02
N TYR A 84 46.79 -21.54 1.74
CA TYR A 84 47.77 -21.16 0.74
C TYR A 84 47.06 -20.60 -0.50
N GLU A 85 47.62 -19.55 -1.10
CA GLU A 85 47.27 -19.11 -2.45
C GLU A 85 48.27 -19.73 -3.44
N ILE A 86 47.76 -20.21 -4.56
CA ILE A 86 48.52 -20.88 -5.61
C ILE A 86 48.62 -19.93 -6.80
N SER A 87 49.81 -19.83 -7.40
CA SER A 87 50.02 -19.16 -8.69
C SER A 87 51.14 -19.85 -9.47
N ASP A 88 51.40 -19.41 -10.70
CA ASP A 88 52.57 -19.81 -11.48
C ASP A 88 53.68 -18.75 -11.45
N SER A 89 54.94 -19.18 -11.47
CA SER A 89 56.10 -18.31 -11.69
C SER A 89 57.16 -19.07 -12.45
N LYS A 90 57.61 -18.51 -13.59
CA LYS A 90 58.67 -19.08 -14.45
C LYS A 90 58.46 -20.57 -14.82
N GLY A 91 57.23 -21.00 -15.08
CA GLY A 91 56.97 -22.40 -15.43
C GLY A 91 56.84 -23.35 -14.23
N GLN A 92 56.73 -22.82 -13.00
CA GLN A 92 56.53 -23.62 -11.78
C GLN A 92 55.34 -23.11 -10.96
N LEU A 93 54.68 -24.02 -10.23
CA LEU A 93 53.67 -23.66 -9.24
C LEU A 93 54.35 -23.10 -7.98
N VAL A 94 53.81 -22.00 -7.47
CA VAL A 94 54.27 -21.33 -6.24
C VAL A 94 53.10 -21.25 -5.26
N PHE A 95 53.38 -21.59 -4.00
CA PHE A 95 52.42 -21.54 -2.91
C PHE A 95 52.80 -20.38 -1.98
N TYR A 96 51.89 -19.42 -1.83
CA TYR A 96 52.01 -18.31 -0.89
C TYR A 96 51.17 -18.62 0.34
N LYS A 97 51.81 -18.81 1.50
CA LYS A 97 51.09 -19.02 2.75
C LYS A 97 50.22 -17.79 3.06
N SER A 98 48.94 -18.01 3.35
CA SER A 98 48.03 -16.94 3.78
C SER A 98 48.32 -16.58 5.23
N GLU A 99 48.55 -15.30 5.52
CA GLU A 99 48.74 -14.81 6.88
C GLU A 99 47.37 -14.50 7.52
N GLN A 100 47.07 -15.08 8.68
CA GLN A 100 45.82 -14.85 9.42
C GLN A 100 45.75 -13.38 9.88
N GLY A 101 44.79 -12.61 9.37
CA GLY A 101 44.69 -11.15 9.59
C GLY A 101 43.25 -10.67 9.81
N ILE A 102 43.13 -9.46 10.36
CA ILE A 102 41.89 -8.79 10.78
C ILE A 102 41.24 -8.15 9.55
N CYS A 103 39.94 -8.37 9.34
CA CYS A 103 39.14 -7.52 8.44
C CYS A 103 38.75 -6.25 9.21
N GLY A 104 38.80 -5.09 8.56
CA GLY A 104 38.68 -3.82 9.27
C GLY A 104 37.22 -3.49 9.55
N ASN A 105 36.89 -3.28 10.82
CA ASN A 105 36.03 -2.17 11.27
C ASN A 105 36.44 -1.78 12.72
N GLN A 106 37.75 -1.71 12.98
CA GLN A 106 38.24 -1.15 14.24
C GLN A 106 37.97 0.37 14.24
N ASP A 107 36.80 0.76 14.73
CA ASP A 107 36.47 2.15 15.02
C ASP A 107 37.44 2.69 16.09
N LYS A 108 38.44 3.44 15.66
CA LYS A 108 39.13 4.45 16.48
C LYS A 108 38.78 5.88 16.06
N GLU A 109 37.86 6.06 15.12
CA GLU A 109 37.43 7.37 14.64
C GLU A 109 35.99 7.66 15.14
N PRO A 110 35.73 8.85 15.71
CA PRO A 110 34.47 9.14 16.37
C PRO A 110 33.36 9.41 15.35
N HIS A 111 32.53 8.41 15.08
CA HIS A 111 31.30 8.61 14.34
C HIS A 111 30.16 9.07 15.26
N ARG A 112 29.61 10.25 14.97
CA ARG A 112 28.37 10.76 15.60
C ARG A 112 27.22 9.80 15.30
N HIS A 113 26.81 9.03 16.31
CA HIS A 113 25.61 8.20 16.24
C HIS A 113 24.35 9.08 16.21
N SER A 114 23.44 8.81 15.27
CA SER A 114 22.03 9.09 15.50
C SER A 114 21.46 7.91 16.29
N ALA A 115 21.12 8.18 17.56
CA ALA A 115 20.52 7.21 18.45
C ALA A 115 19.04 7.00 18.07
N HIS A 116 18.77 6.01 17.23
CA HIS A 116 17.44 5.41 17.15
C HIS A 116 17.54 3.90 17.46
N ALA A 117 17.97 3.61 18.69
CA ALA A 117 17.52 2.40 19.36
C ALA A 117 16.00 2.56 19.55
N ARG A 118 15.20 1.78 18.83
CA ARG A 118 13.79 1.64 19.19
C ARG A 118 13.70 0.91 20.53
N PRO A 119 12.81 1.32 21.44
CA PRO A 119 12.54 0.57 22.64
C PRO A 119 11.99 -0.81 22.28
N VAL A 120 12.45 -1.82 23.01
CA VAL A 120 11.85 -3.16 23.05
C VAL A 120 10.40 -2.99 23.52
N LEU A 121 9.48 -2.90 22.57
CA LEU A 121 8.10 -3.31 22.80
C LEU A 121 8.13 -4.83 22.84
N ALA A 122 7.58 -5.41 23.90
CA ALA A 122 7.32 -6.84 24.01
C ALA A 122 6.40 -7.28 22.87
N ALA A 123 6.99 -7.58 21.71
CA ALA A 123 6.36 -8.37 20.69
C ALA A 123 6.45 -9.81 21.17
N GLU A 124 5.31 -10.49 21.20
CA GLU A 124 5.18 -11.94 21.32
C GLU A 124 6.26 -12.58 20.43
N GLU A 125 7.27 -13.23 21.02
CA GLU A 125 8.47 -13.70 20.32
C GLU A 125 8.08 -14.69 19.21
N ALA A 126 7.98 -14.20 17.98
CA ALA A 126 7.84 -15.04 16.81
C ALA A 126 9.08 -15.94 16.72
N GLN A 127 8.88 -17.24 16.48
CA GLN A 127 9.96 -18.18 16.24
C GLN A 127 10.90 -17.67 15.14
N PRO A 128 12.23 -17.84 15.29
CA PRO A 128 13.17 -17.35 14.30
C PRO A 128 12.97 -18.07 12.97
N LYS A 129 13.15 -17.35 11.87
CA LYS A 129 12.91 -17.87 10.51
C LYS A 129 13.94 -17.34 9.54
N ILE A 130 14.53 -18.24 8.75
CA ILE A 130 15.31 -17.86 7.57
C ILE A 130 14.37 -17.63 6.40
N ALA A 131 14.49 -16.47 5.75
CA ALA A 131 13.66 -16.14 4.60
C ALA A 131 13.99 -17.06 3.41
N ASN A 132 12.94 -17.57 2.76
CA ASN A 132 13.03 -18.45 1.60
C ASN A 132 12.55 -17.73 0.34
N THR A 133 13.12 -18.12 -0.81
CA THR A 133 12.84 -17.52 -2.11
C THR A 133 12.98 -18.58 -3.20
N GLN A 134 12.15 -18.47 -4.23
CA GLN A 134 12.22 -19.34 -5.40
C GLN A 134 13.30 -18.91 -6.40
N VAL A 135 14.07 -17.87 -6.08
CA VAL A 135 14.95 -17.21 -7.05
C VAL A 135 16.39 -17.21 -6.57
N LEU A 136 17.25 -17.88 -7.33
CA LEU A 136 18.71 -17.77 -7.25
C LEU A 136 19.14 -16.42 -7.83
N ARG A 137 19.72 -15.56 -6.99
CA ARG A 137 20.18 -14.24 -7.40
C ARG A 137 21.52 -14.37 -8.12
N VAL A 138 21.62 -13.84 -9.34
CA VAL A 138 22.86 -13.84 -10.12
C VAL A 138 23.42 -12.41 -10.18
N TYR A 139 24.60 -12.21 -9.61
CA TYR A 139 25.27 -10.91 -9.52
C TYR A 139 26.50 -10.85 -10.43
N ARG A 140 26.54 -9.86 -11.32
CA ARG A 140 27.75 -9.55 -12.08
C ARG A 140 28.77 -8.87 -11.17
N LEU A 141 29.88 -9.55 -10.91
CA LEU A 141 30.93 -9.13 -9.97
C LEU A 141 32.05 -8.40 -10.72
N ALA A 142 32.24 -7.11 -10.45
CA ALA A 142 33.36 -6.32 -10.95
C ALA A 142 34.53 -6.33 -9.94
N MET A 143 35.67 -6.87 -10.34
CA MET A 143 36.89 -6.86 -9.53
C MET A 143 37.91 -5.90 -10.14
N HIS A 144 38.06 -4.72 -9.56
CA HIS A 144 39.00 -3.72 -10.03
C HIS A 144 40.42 -3.97 -9.50
N ILE A 145 41.42 -3.85 -10.37
CA ILE A 145 42.84 -4.03 -10.05
C ILE A 145 43.63 -2.77 -10.43
N PRO A 146 44.08 -1.97 -9.45
CA PRO A 146 44.95 -0.82 -9.69
C PRO A 146 46.34 -1.26 -10.17
N TYR A 147 47.11 -0.30 -10.73
CA TYR A 147 48.42 -0.60 -11.31
C TYR A 147 49.37 -1.17 -10.26
N SER A 148 49.39 -0.58 -9.07
CA SER A 148 50.19 -1.02 -7.91
C SER A 148 49.97 -2.48 -7.52
N THR A 149 48.77 -3.03 -7.76
CA THR A 149 48.48 -4.43 -7.51
C THR A 149 48.78 -5.29 -8.74
N PHE A 150 48.46 -4.80 -9.94
CA PHE A 150 48.75 -5.47 -11.21
C PHE A 150 50.25 -5.71 -11.43
N SER A 151 51.10 -4.76 -11.05
CA SER A 151 52.56 -4.86 -11.20
C SER A 151 53.24 -5.68 -10.09
N ARG A 152 52.50 -6.14 -9.08
CA ARG A 152 53.06 -6.88 -7.94
C ARG A 152 53.34 -8.34 -8.34
N TYR A 153 54.26 -8.98 -7.62
CA TYR A 153 54.77 -10.34 -7.90
C TYR A 153 53.71 -11.40 -8.23
N TYR A 154 52.50 -11.31 -7.67
CA TYR A 154 51.43 -12.27 -7.92
C TYR A 154 50.96 -12.21 -9.37
N PHE A 155 50.65 -11.01 -9.88
CA PHE A 155 50.20 -10.78 -11.25
C PHE A 155 51.33 -10.51 -12.24
N ASP A 156 52.46 -9.96 -11.79
CA ASP A 156 53.68 -9.75 -12.59
C ASP A 156 53.39 -9.01 -13.92
N SER A 157 52.47 -8.03 -13.87
CA SER A 157 51.98 -7.27 -15.03
C SER A 157 51.40 -8.15 -16.16
N LYS A 158 50.84 -9.32 -15.85
CA LYS A 158 50.24 -10.25 -16.82
C LYS A 158 48.72 -10.30 -16.67
N ILE A 159 48.02 -9.90 -17.72
CA ILE A 159 46.55 -9.95 -17.81
C ILE A 159 46.03 -11.38 -17.62
N GLU A 160 46.75 -12.37 -18.18
CA GLU A 160 46.35 -13.78 -18.09
C GLU A 160 46.28 -14.27 -16.63
N LYS A 161 47.17 -13.77 -15.76
CA LYS A 161 47.16 -14.08 -14.32
C LYS A 161 46.00 -13.43 -13.60
N VAL A 162 45.60 -12.22 -14.02
CA VAL A 162 44.40 -11.56 -13.50
C VAL A 162 43.15 -12.35 -13.89
N LYS A 163 43.02 -12.74 -15.15
CA LYS A 163 41.87 -13.50 -15.65
C LYS A 163 41.73 -14.87 -14.98
N THR A 164 42.84 -15.58 -14.73
CA THR A 164 42.78 -16.86 -14.00
C THR A 164 42.46 -16.67 -12.52
N PHE A 165 42.96 -15.60 -11.90
CA PHE A 165 42.58 -15.23 -10.53
C PHE A 165 41.09 -14.87 -10.41
N TRP A 166 40.56 -14.12 -11.37
CA TRP A 166 39.14 -13.79 -11.43
C TRP A 166 38.28 -15.06 -11.54
N ALA A 167 38.65 -15.99 -12.42
CA ALA A 167 37.96 -17.27 -12.55
C ALA A 167 38.02 -18.10 -11.26
N ASP A 168 39.18 -18.15 -10.61
CA ASP A 168 39.35 -18.90 -9.37
C ASP A 168 38.56 -18.29 -8.21
N THR A 169 38.49 -16.95 -8.15
CA THR A 169 37.68 -16.24 -7.15
C THR A 169 36.18 -16.46 -7.39
N GLU A 170 35.74 -16.47 -8.66
CA GLU A 170 34.34 -16.82 -9.00
C GLU A 170 33.99 -18.23 -8.54
N ALA A 171 34.83 -19.22 -8.85
CA ALA A 171 34.62 -20.60 -8.45
C ALA A 171 34.62 -20.75 -6.92
N PHE A 172 35.56 -20.11 -6.23
CA PHE A 172 35.62 -20.11 -4.77
C PHE A 172 34.34 -19.52 -4.17
N LEU A 173 33.96 -18.29 -4.53
CA LEU A 173 32.78 -17.62 -3.96
C LEU A 173 31.50 -18.42 -4.19
N ASN A 174 31.31 -18.98 -5.39
CA ASN A 174 30.12 -19.72 -5.74
C ASN A 174 29.93 -21.01 -4.91
N GLU A 175 30.99 -21.63 -4.38
CA GLU A 175 30.86 -22.82 -3.52
C GLU A 175 30.13 -22.55 -2.19
N MET A 176 30.30 -21.36 -1.62
CA MET A 176 29.69 -21.02 -0.33
C MET A 176 28.48 -20.09 -0.47
N TYR A 177 28.51 -19.13 -1.40
CA TYR A 177 27.39 -18.20 -1.59
C TYR A 177 26.17 -18.87 -2.23
N MET A 178 26.37 -19.84 -3.14
CA MET A 178 25.24 -20.58 -3.69
C MET A 178 24.68 -21.55 -2.65
N ARG A 179 25.56 -22.23 -1.89
CA ARG A 179 25.19 -23.22 -0.89
C ARG A 179 24.44 -22.61 0.29
N ASP A 180 24.92 -21.48 0.80
CA ASP A 180 24.41 -20.92 2.06
C ASP A 180 23.42 -19.76 1.86
N LEU A 181 23.58 -18.96 0.81
CA LEU A 181 22.81 -17.72 0.63
C LEU A 181 21.84 -17.77 -0.54
N GLY A 182 22.07 -18.63 -1.54
CA GLY A 182 21.32 -18.58 -2.78
C GLY A 182 21.75 -17.42 -3.68
N VAL A 183 23.05 -17.12 -3.68
CA VAL A 183 23.68 -16.08 -4.50
C VAL A 183 24.74 -16.72 -5.39
N ARG A 184 24.71 -16.39 -6.68
CA ARG A 184 25.71 -16.77 -7.67
C ARG A 184 26.40 -15.54 -8.23
N PHE A 185 27.70 -15.59 -8.42
CA PHE A 185 28.49 -14.57 -9.08
C PHE A 185 28.86 -14.97 -10.51
N GLU A 186 28.84 -13.98 -11.38
CA GLU A 186 29.43 -14.02 -12.72
C GLU A 186 30.43 -12.88 -12.84
N VAL A 187 31.73 -13.18 -12.99
CA VAL A 187 32.73 -12.11 -13.04
C VAL A 187 32.66 -11.35 -14.35
N VAL A 188 32.67 -10.02 -14.26
CA VAL A 188 32.70 -9.12 -15.41
C VAL A 188 34.08 -9.18 -16.08
N ASN A 189 34.15 -9.86 -17.23
CA ASN A 189 35.35 -9.93 -18.05
C ASN A 189 35.54 -8.64 -18.88
N ASP A 190 36.00 -7.57 -18.23
CA ASP A 190 36.30 -6.28 -18.87
C ASP A 190 37.71 -5.80 -18.46
N GLU A 191 38.64 -5.75 -19.43
CA GLU A 191 40.02 -5.35 -19.17
C GLU A 191 40.19 -3.90 -18.71
N ARG A 192 39.18 -3.04 -18.85
CA ARG A 192 39.21 -1.68 -18.30
C ARG A 192 39.29 -1.67 -16.78
N LEU A 193 38.88 -2.76 -16.12
CA LEU A 193 39.06 -2.96 -14.67
C LEU A 193 40.51 -3.24 -14.27
N ILE A 194 41.42 -3.44 -15.23
CA ILE A 194 42.84 -3.71 -15.00
C ILE A 194 43.64 -2.48 -15.42
N ILE A 195 44.21 -1.77 -14.45
CA ILE A 195 45.01 -0.57 -14.72
C ILE A 195 46.43 -0.99 -15.11
N LYS A 196 46.72 -0.92 -16.41
CA LYS A 196 47.96 -1.41 -17.03
C LYS A 196 49.09 -0.37 -17.09
N ASP A 197 48.76 0.90 -16.87
CA ASP A 197 49.66 2.05 -17.00
C ASP A 197 49.82 2.75 -15.65
N VAL A 198 51.05 2.92 -15.18
CA VAL A 198 51.38 3.57 -13.91
C VAL A 198 50.86 5.01 -13.84
N THR A 199 50.78 5.70 -14.98
CA THR A 199 50.31 7.08 -15.04
C THR A 199 48.79 7.20 -14.85
N LYS A 200 48.08 6.08 -14.94
CA LYS A 200 46.61 5.98 -14.75
C LYS A 200 46.24 5.33 -13.42
N GLU A 201 47.16 5.29 -12.45
CA GLU A 201 46.94 4.70 -11.13
C GLU A 201 45.65 5.23 -10.49
N THR A 202 44.73 4.33 -10.20
CA THR A 202 43.43 4.64 -9.58
C THR A 202 43.53 4.66 -8.07
N PHE A 203 44.36 3.79 -7.48
CA PHE A 203 44.60 3.74 -6.04
C PHE A 203 46.08 3.47 -5.73
N ALA A 204 46.78 4.52 -5.34
CA ALA A 204 48.14 4.39 -4.81
C ALA A 204 48.16 3.59 -3.49
N SER A 205 49.19 2.76 -3.29
CA SER A 205 49.34 1.92 -2.09
C SER A 205 49.50 2.69 -0.77
N THR A 206 49.76 4.01 -0.84
CA THR A 206 49.80 4.90 0.32
C THR A 206 48.40 5.22 0.89
N ARG A 207 47.34 5.01 0.11
CA ARG A 207 45.96 5.24 0.55
C ARG A 207 45.55 4.20 1.60
N ASN A 208 44.77 4.64 2.58
CA ASN A 208 44.20 3.76 3.60
C ASN A 208 42.97 3.00 3.07
N ALA A 209 42.53 1.98 3.81
CA ALA A 209 41.39 1.13 3.41
C ALA A 209 40.09 1.94 3.25
N SER A 210 39.78 2.87 4.16
CA SER A 210 38.55 3.68 4.11
C SER A 210 38.47 4.49 2.82
N TYR A 211 39.55 5.18 2.45
CA TYR A 211 39.60 5.95 1.21
C TYR A 211 39.34 5.08 -0.02
N VAL A 212 39.98 3.90 -0.10
CA VAL A 212 39.81 3.00 -1.25
C VAL A 212 38.38 2.47 -1.29
N LYS A 213 37.84 2.03 -0.14
CA LYS A 213 36.46 1.55 0.00
C LYS A 213 35.47 2.62 -0.46
N ASP A 214 35.50 3.82 0.12
CA ASP A 214 34.55 4.92 -0.15
C ASP A 214 34.60 5.44 -1.60
N ASN A 215 35.65 5.15 -2.36
CA ASN A 215 35.82 5.60 -3.75
C ASN A 215 35.74 4.46 -4.78
N SER A 216 35.58 3.21 -4.35
CA SER A 216 35.63 2.06 -5.26
C SER A 216 34.45 2.04 -6.23
N THR A 217 33.23 2.38 -5.79
CA THR A 217 32.07 2.48 -6.70
C THR A 217 32.28 3.56 -7.76
N ILE A 218 32.82 4.72 -7.38
CA ILE A 218 33.10 5.83 -8.30
C ILE A 218 34.11 5.40 -9.37
N VAL A 219 35.21 4.78 -8.96
CA VAL A 219 36.26 4.31 -9.87
C VAL A 219 35.70 3.27 -10.84
N ILE A 220 35.03 2.23 -10.34
CA ILE A 220 34.48 1.17 -11.20
C ILE A 220 33.43 1.74 -12.16
N ASN A 221 32.55 2.63 -11.69
CA ASN A 221 31.56 3.30 -12.54
C ASN A 221 32.24 4.12 -13.66
N SER A 222 33.35 4.82 -13.36
CA SER A 222 34.09 5.59 -14.37
C SER A 222 34.75 4.70 -15.45
N LEU A 223 35.14 3.48 -15.09
CA LEU A 223 35.86 2.57 -15.99
C LEU A 223 34.91 1.81 -16.93
N ILE A 224 33.84 1.23 -16.39
CA ILE A 224 32.96 0.31 -17.12
C ILE A 224 31.50 0.76 -17.20
N GLY A 225 31.11 1.79 -16.48
CA GLY A 225 29.72 2.26 -16.39
C GLY A 225 28.93 1.56 -15.28
N GLU A 226 28.01 2.29 -14.66
CA GLU A 226 27.21 1.80 -13.53
C GLU A 226 26.41 0.54 -13.87
N ASN A 227 25.78 0.46 -15.04
CA ASN A 227 24.91 -0.66 -15.41
C ASN A 227 25.66 -1.95 -15.80
N SER A 228 26.99 -1.91 -15.86
CA SER A 228 27.82 -3.03 -16.33
C SER A 228 28.09 -4.09 -15.26
N TYR A 229 27.73 -3.82 -14.01
CA TYR A 229 27.94 -4.72 -12.88
C TYR A 229 26.92 -4.50 -11.76
N ASP A 230 26.77 -5.49 -10.89
CA ASP A 230 25.78 -5.49 -9.81
C ASP A 230 26.42 -5.39 -8.42
N VAL A 231 27.66 -5.87 -8.29
CA VAL A 231 28.47 -5.82 -7.07
C VAL A 231 29.93 -5.64 -7.48
N GLY A 232 30.72 -4.89 -6.71
CA GLY A 232 32.13 -4.72 -7.01
C GLY A 232 33.03 -4.68 -5.80
N ILE A 233 34.32 -4.79 -6.06
CA ILE A 233 35.38 -4.71 -5.05
C ILE A 233 36.68 -4.25 -5.71
N SER A 234 37.44 -3.38 -5.04
CA SER A 234 38.80 -3.04 -5.46
C SER A 234 39.82 -3.91 -4.74
N LEU A 235 40.70 -4.56 -5.50
CA LEU A 235 41.73 -5.43 -4.97
C LEU A 235 43.03 -4.65 -4.79
N VAL A 236 43.26 -4.10 -3.59
CA VAL A 236 44.32 -3.11 -3.34
C VAL A 236 45.11 -3.43 -2.08
N TYR A 237 46.43 -3.31 -2.16
CA TYR A 237 47.28 -3.32 -0.98
C TYR A 237 47.45 -1.91 -0.39
N THR A 238 46.68 -1.62 0.66
CA THR A 238 46.58 -0.30 1.29
C THR A 238 47.61 -0.10 2.40
N SER A 239 47.82 1.15 2.82
CA SER A 239 48.68 1.48 3.96
C SER A 239 48.14 0.93 5.29
N SER A 240 46.83 0.66 5.37
CA SER A 240 46.17 0.07 6.54
C SER A 240 46.61 -1.36 6.88
N GLN A 241 47.32 -2.04 5.97
CA GLN A 241 47.91 -3.36 6.26
C GLN A 241 48.94 -3.33 7.39
N GLN A 242 49.61 -2.19 7.58
CA GLN A 242 50.53 -2.01 8.72
C GLN A 242 49.80 -2.10 10.06
N SER A 243 48.50 -1.78 10.08
CA SER A 243 47.60 -1.93 11.24
C SER A 243 46.83 -3.26 11.22
N GLY A 244 47.17 -4.18 10.32
CA GLY A 244 46.57 -5.51 10.23
C GLY A 244 45.25 -5.61 9.44
N ILE A 245 44.76 -4.50 8.86
CA ILE A 245 43.51 -4.46 8.09
C ILE A 245 43.77 -4.99 6.67
N ARG A 246 43.14 -6.12 6.34
CA ARG A 246 43.30 -6.79 5.03
C ARG A 246 42.13 -6.56 4.07
N GLY A 247 41.00 -6.06 4.57
CA GLY A 247 39.83 -5.69 3.80
C GLY A 247 38.94 -4.74 4.61
N LEU A 248 38.02 -4.07 3.93
CA LEU A 248 37.02 -3.19 4.52
C LEU A 248 35.87 -3.02 3.50
N ALA A 249 34.62 -3.08 3.94
CA ALA A 249 33.45 -2.93 3.09
C ALA A 249 32.34 -2.12 3.73
N TYR A 250 31.48 -1.53 2.89
CA TYR A 250 30.25 -0.87 3.31
C TYR A 250 29.17 -1.90 3.60
N LEU A 251 28.47 -1.75 4.73
CA LEU A 251 27.39 -2.69 5.09
C LEU A 251 26.17 -2.48 4.20
N GLU A 252 25.62 -3.56 3.62
CA GLU A 252 24.47 -3.51 2.71
C GLU A 252 24.72 -2.69 1.42
N GLY A 253 25.99 -2.51 1.05
CA GLY A 253 26.38 -1.67 -0.09
C GLY A 253 25.80 -2.13 -1.43
N VAL A 254 25.65 -3.45 -1.66
CA VAL A 254 25.16 -4.06 -2.93
C VAL A 254 23.81 -3.48 -3.39
N TYR A 255 22.99 -3.01 -2.47
CA TYR A 255 21.61 -2.60 -2.75
C TYR A 255 21.47 -1.14 -3.18
N GLN A 256 22.56 -0.36 -3.21
CA GLN A 256 22.54 1.04 -3.63
C GLN A 256 23.52 1.29 -4.78
N PRO A 257 23.11 2.04 -5.83
CA PRO A 257 23.97 2.28 -7.00
C PRO A 257 25.30 2.96 -6.70
N ASN A 258 25.36 3.79 -5.66
CA ASN A 258 26.54 4.56 -5.25
C ASN A 258 27.45 3.85 -4.24
N THR A 259 27.06 2.70 -3.69
CA THR A 259 27.87 1.94 -2.71
C THR A 259 28.06 0.47 -3.07
N LYS A 260 27.51 -0.01 -4.20
CA LYS A 260 27.54 -1.42 -4.60
C LYS A 260 28.92 -2.00 -4.86
N ALA A 261 29.95 -1.15 -4.93
CA ALA A 261 31.34 -1.56 -4.98
C ALA A 261 32.21 -1.00 -3.86
N ASP A 262 31.62 -0.44 -2.79
CA ASP A 262 32.37 0.18 -1.70
C ASP A 262 33.00 -0.88 -0.81
N ALA A 263 33.99 -1.57 -1.36
CA ALA A 263 34.75 -2.62 -0.72
C ALA A 263 36.19 -2.62 -1.24
N VAL A 264 37.12 -2.93 -0.34
CA VAL A 264 38.52 -3.18 -0.65
C VAL A 264 38.96 -4.48 -0.01
N ALA A 265 39.75 -5.28 -0.72
CA ALA A 265 40.39 -6.47 -0.15
C ALA A 265 41.77 -6.71 -0.76
N VAL A 266 42.60 -7.45 -0.03
CA VAL A 266 43.77 -8.13 -0.61
C VAL A 266 43.36 -9.34 -1.44
N LEU A 267 44.31 -9.92 -2.19
CA LEU A 267 44.09 -11.07 -3.06
C LEU A 267 43.77 -12.40 -2.34
N THR A 268 43.45 -12.38 -1.05
CA THR A 268 43.07 -13.59 -0.29
C THR A 268 41.58 -13.82 -0.42
N LYS A 269 41.19 -14.98 -0.94
CA LYS A 269 39.79 -15.26 -1.31
C LYS A 269 38.83 -15.29 -0.13
N GLU A 270 39.29 -15.79 1.03
CA GLU A 270 38.52 -15.73 2.28
C GLU A 270 38.23 -14.28 2.71
N VAL A 271 39.17 -13.34 2.48
CA VAL A 271 38.96 -11.91 2.78
C VAL A 271 37.99 -11.31 1.77
N ILE A 272 38.15 -11.61 0.48
CA ILE A 272 37.20 -11.15 -0.56
C ILE A 272 35.78 -11.63 -0.25
N ALA A 273 35.61 -12.91 0.13
CA ALA A 273 34.33 -13.47 0.51
C ALA A 273 33.72 -12.77 1.74
N HIS A 274 34.55 -12.42 2.72
CA HIS A 274 34.13 -11.70 3.91
C HIS A 274 33.63 -10.28 3.59
N GLU A 275 34.41 -9.51 2.82
CA GLU A 275 34.05 -8.13 2.47
C GLU A 275 32.82 -8.06 1.57
N ILE A 276 32.67 -9.00 0.64
CA ILE A 276 31.42 -9.15 -0.12
C ILE A 276 30.27 -9.48 0.85
N GLY A 277 30.50 -10.28 1.89
CA GLY A 277 29.48 -10.63 2.88
C GLY A 277 28.91 -9.40 3.58
N HIS A 278 29.75 -8.42 3.93
CA HIS A 278 29.32 -7.11 4.42
C HIS A 278 28.50 -6.33 3.39
N LEU A 279 28.91 -6.30 2.12
CA LEU A 279 28.11 -5.64 1.07
C LEU A 279 26.69 -6.24 0.95
N PHE A 280 26.52 -7.52 1.27
CA PHE A 280 25.22 -8.20 1.31
C PHE A 280 24.45 -8.00 2.63
N GLY A 281 25.09 -7.45 3.65
CA GLY A 281 24.49 -7.12 4.94
C GLY A 281 24.94 -8.00 6.10
N GLY A 282 25.90 -8.92 5.90
CA GLY A 282 26.47 -9.73 6.96
C GLY A 282 27.15 -8.87 8.02
N ARG A 283 26.94 -9.20 9.30
CA ARG A 283 27.65 -8.61 10.43
C ARG A 283 28.71 -9.56 10.94
N HIS A 284 29.70 -9.02 11.63
CA HIS A 284 30.66 -9.86 12.32
C HIS A 284 29.98 -10.77 13.34
N THR A 285 30.50 -11.98 13.49
CA THR A 285 29.91 -13.01 14.36
C THR A 285 30.88 -13.52 15.43
N PHE A 286 32.17 -13.20 15.33
CA PHE A 286 33.20 -13.61 16.29
C PHE A 286 32.99 -12.96 17.67
N GLY A 287 33.20 -13.72 18.74
CA GLY A 287 33.14 -13.21 20.11
C GLY A 287 34.39 -12.41 20.50
N SER A 288 35.57 -12.82 20.05
CA SER A 288 36.82 -12.10 20.32
C SER A 288 37.94 -12.44 19.33
N HIS A 289 38.85 -11.51 19.08
CA HIS A 289 40.02 -11.79 18.26
C HIS A 289 41.25 -11.07 18.79
N LYS A 290 42.30 -11.83 19.11
CA LYS A 290 43.56 -11.30 19.69
C LYS A 290 43.32 -10.36 20.89
N GLY A 291 42.32 -10.65 21.71
CA GLY A 291 41.96 -9.84 22.89
C GLY A 291 41.16 -8.56 22.61
N SER A 292 40.71 -8.33 21.37
CA SER A 292 39.85 -7.20 21.00
C SER A 292 38.40 -7.37 21.49
N ALA A 293 37.74 -6.25 21.80
CA ALA A 293 36.38 -6.16 22.33
C ALA A 293 35.24 -6.55 21.34
N ALA A 294 35.56 -6.88 20.07
CA ALA A 294 34.59 -7.32 19.06
C ALA A 294 33.34 -6.39 18.96
N TYR A 295 33.55 -5.07 18.99
CA TYR A 295 32.49 -4.07 19.16
C TYR A 295 31.40 -4.10 18.08
N ASP A 296 31.82 -4.39 16.86
CA ASP A 296 31.04 -4.44 15.63
C ASP A 296 30.49 -5.84 15.29
N SER A 297 30.52 -6.76 16.27
CA SER A 297 30.10 -8.14 16.15
C SER A 297 28.85 -8.44 16.95
N GLU A 298 28.06 -9.40 16.46
CA GLU A 298 26.94 -10.02 17.18
C GLU A 298 27.42 -11.04 18.22
N LYS A 299 28.71 -11.42 18.18
CA LYS A 299 29.37 -12.29 19.16
C LYS A 299 28.64 -13.62 19.37
N THR A 300 28.21 -14.23 18.27
CA THR A 300 27.51 -15.53 18.22
C THR A 300 28.45 -16.72 17.98
N GLU A 301 29.75 -16.47 17.77
CA GLU A 301 30.78 -17.50 17.65
C GLU A 301 31.84 -17.39 18.76
N LEU A 302 32.26 -18.54 19.29
CA LEU A 302 33.32 -18.59 20.29
C LEU A 302 34.68 -18.15 19.71
N GLY A 303 35.36 -17.25 20.42
CA GLY A 303 36.68 -16.77 20.03
C GLY A 303 36.62 -16.06 18.68
N SER A 304 37.56 -16.37 17.79
CA SER A 304 37.63 -15.74 16.47
C SER A 304 36.63 -16.28 15.46
N GLY A 305 35.85 -17.31 15.82
CA GLY A 305 34.92 -17.99 14.93
C GLY A 305 35.57 -18.63 13.70
N THR A 306 34.76 -19.25 12.85
CA THR A 306 35.18 -19.89 11.59
C THR A 306 34.20 -19.66 10.44
N SER A 307 33.07 -18.99 10.68
CA SER A 307 32.21 -18.60 9.55
C SER A 307 32.87 -17.52 8.67
N VAL A 308 32.32 -17.32 7.47
CA VAL A 308 32.77 -16.27 6.54
C VAL A 308 32.79 -14.91 7.22
N MET A 309 31.82 -14.58 8.10
CA MET A 309 31.76 -13.31 8.80
C MET A 309 32.54 -13.28 10.13
N SER A 310 33.46 -14.24 10.32
CA SER A 310 34.36 -14.34 11.46
C SER A 310 35.82 -14.09 11.04
N TYR A 311 36.74 -14.06 12.01
CA TYR A 311 38.17 -13.77 11.79
C TYR A 311 39.08 -15.00 11.85
N GLY A 312 38.59 -16.17 12.27
CA GLY A 312 39.35 -17.41 12.23
C GLY A 312 39.43 -18.02 10.84
N SER A 313 39.96 -19.23 10.75
CA SER A 313 40.17 -19.97 9.50
C SER A 313 40.06 -21.48 9.77
N PRO A 314 39.55 -22.30 8.82
CA PRO A 314 39.03 -21.93 7.49
C PRO A 314 37.71 -21.13 7.55
N ARG A 315 37.37 -20.44 6.45
CA ARG A 315 36.15 -19.63 6.28
C ARG A 315 35.41 -20.02 5.01
N ASP A 316 34.74 -21.16 5.05
CA ASP A 316 34.08 -21.77 3.89
C ASP A 316 32.56 -21.98 4.09
N PHE A 317 31.96 -21.37 5.12
CA PHE A 317 30.52 -21.39 5.38
C PHE A 317 30.02 -20.14 6.11
N PHE A 318 28.76 -19.77 5.90
CA PHE A 318 28.08 -18.74 6.67
C PHE A 318 27.40 -19.33 7.92
N SER A 319 27.43 -18.60 9.03
CA SER A 319 26.66 -18.95 10.23
C SER A 319 25.17 -18.72 9.98
N LEU A 320 24.30 -19.41 10.75
CA LEU A 320 22.84 -19.21 10.68
C LEU A 320 22.45 -17.75 10.94
N SER A 321 23.19 -17.03 11.80
CA SER A 321 23.01 -15.58 12.03
C SER A 321 23.22 -14.77 10.74
N SER A 322 24.33 -15.03 10.04
CA SER A 322 24.65 -14.33 8.79
C SER A 322 23.66 -14.69 7.69
N ILE A 323 23.26 -15.98 7.60
CA ILE A 323 22.31 -16.48 6.61
C ILE A 323 20.94 -15.83 6.80
N GLU A 324 20.42 -15.81 8.02
CA GLU A 324 19.13 -15.18 8.36
C GLU A 324 19.12 -13.72 7.91
N ARG A 325 20.12 -12.94 8.35
CA ARG A 325 20.20 -11.51 8.08
C ARG A 325 20.33 -11.19 6.59
N ILE A 326 21.27 -11.86 5.90
CA ILE A 326 21.51 -11.61 4.47
C ILE A 326 20.29 -12.03 3.66
N ARG A 327 19.69 -13.19 3.94
CA ARG A 327 18.53 -13.68 3.18
C ARG A 327 17.29 -12.84 3.42
N GLN A 328 17.08 -12.34 4.64
CA GLN A 328 16.01 -11.39 4.93
C GLN A 328 16.08 -10.20 3.97
N ARG A 329 17.28 -9.66 3.74
CA ARG A 329 17.46 -8.56 2.79
C ARG A 329 17.31 -8.99 1.33
N LEU A 330 17.88 -10.13 0.93
CA LEU A 330 17.77 -10.64 -0.45
C LEU A 330 16.32 -10.84 -0.92
N THR A 331 15.43 -11.26 -0.02
CA THR A 331 13.99 -11.43 -0.34
C THR A 331 13.24 -10.12 -0.56
N GLN A 332 13.77 -9.00 -0.06
CA GLN A 332 13.18 -7.67 -0.25
C GLN A 332 13.64 -7.00 -1.56
N VAL A 333 14.68 -7.54 -2.18
CA VAL A 333 15.25 -6.98 -3.41
C VAL A 333 14.54 -7.58 -4.62
N PRO A 334 14.07 -6.76 -5.57
CA PRO A 334 13.44 -7.24 -6.80
C PRO A 334 14.37 -8.17 -7.59
N ALA A 335 13.78 -9.23 -8.17
CA ALA A 335 14.52 -10.11 -9.06
C ALA A 335 14.95 -9.38 -10.34
N LYS A 336 16.16 -9.64 -10.81
CA LYS A 336 16.73 -9.12 -12.07
C LYS A 336 16.50 -10.13 -13.20
N ALA A 337 16.57 -9.66 -14.45
CA ALA A 337 16.31 -10.50 -15.63
C ALA A 337 17.24 -11.72 -15.77
N GLN A 338 18.45 -11.64 -15.21
CA GLN A 338 19.46 -12.70 -15.20
C GLN A 338 19.31 -13.70 -14.03
N ASP A 339 18.44 -13.41 -13.07
CA ASP A 339 18.18 -14.30 -11.96
C ASP A 339 17.44 -15.57 -12.42
N LYS A 340 17.67 -16.67 -11.71
CA LYS A 340 17.10 -17.98 -12.08
C LYS A 340 16.01 -18.37 -11.10
N THR A 341 14.83 -18.70 -11.60
CA THR A 341 13.70 -19.16 -10.79
C THR A 341 13.62 -20.67 -10.81
N PHE A 342 13.40 -21.27 -9.65
CA PHE A 342 13.21 -22.69 -9.44
C PHE A 342 11.84 -22.92 -8.80
N ALA A 343 11.30 -24.12 -8.95
CA ALA A 343 10.13 -24.55 -8.19
C ALA A 343 10.63 -25.54 -7.15
N THR A 344 10.85 -25.05 -5.92
CA THR A 344 11.33 -25.86 -4.80
C THR A 344 10.59 -25.53 -3.51
N GLN A 345 10.48 -26.50 -2.62
CA GLN A 345 9.85 -26.44 -1.32
C GLN A 345 10.92 -26.43 -0.25
N ALA A 346 10.66 -25.71 0.83
CA ALA A 346 11.58 -25.68 1.94
C ALA A 346 11.51 -27.00 2.74
N PRO A 347 12.63 -27.40 3.39
CA PRO A 347 12.58 -28.49 4.35
C PRO A 347 11.63 -28.14 5.49
N HIS A 348 11.18 -29.16 6.22
CA HIS A 348 10.28 -28.99 7.34
C HIS A 348 10.83 -29.71 8.57
N ILE A 349 11.12 -28.95 9.63
CA ILE A 349 11.47 -29.48 10.95
C ILE A 349 10.17 -29.80 11.71
N ASP A 350 10.05 -31.06 12.13
CA ASP A 350 8.98 -31.54 13.00
C ASP A 350 9.22 -31.05 14.44
N ARG A 351 8.74 -29.83 14.71
CA ARG A 351 8.88 -29.15 16.01
C ARG A 351 8.20 -29.90 17.17
N SER A 352 7.25 -30.81 16.89
CA SER A 352 6.60 -31.62 17.93
C SER A 352 7.57 -32.61 18.62
N LYS A 353 8.67 -32.94 17.93
CA LYS A 353 9.72 -33.83 18.42
C LYS A 353 10.93 -33.09 19.01
N LEU A 354 10.92 -31.75 19.00
CA LEU A 354 11.93 -30.93 19.64
C LEU A 354 11.42 -30.44 20.99
N LYS A 355 12.30 -30.38 22.00
CA LYS A 355 12.00 -29.66 23.23
C LYS A 355 12.41 -28.21 23.03
N ASN A 356 11.62 -27.28 23.58
CA ASN A 356 11.97 -25.86 23.60
C ASN A 356 13.06 -25.55 24.65
N HIS A 357 13.31 -26.47 25.58
CA HIS A 357 14.26 -26.30 26.66
C HIS A 357 14.88 -27.64 27.10
N TYR A 358 16.19 -27.63 27.27
CA TYR A 358 16.98 -28.73 27.84
C TYR A 358 17.78 -28.24 29.05
N THR A 359 18.07 -29.14 29.98
CA THR A 359 18.98 -28.87 31.12
C THR A 359 20.08 -29.93 31.12
N ILE A 360 21.32 -29.49 31.24
CA ILE A 360 22.49 -30.37 31.36
C ILE A 360 23.40 -29.90 32.52
N PRO A 361 24.10 -30.82 33.19
CA PRO A 361 25.20 -30.46 34.07
C PRO A 361 26.38 -29.91 33.27
N LYS A 362 27.12 -28.97 33.84
CA LYS A 362 28.39 -28.47 33.31
C LYS A 362 29.38 -29.63 33.05
N GLY A 363 30.13 -29.55 31.96
CA GLY A 363 31.08 -30.58 31.51
C GLY A 363 30.45 -31.74 30.72
N THR A 364 29.15 -31.68 30.42
CA THR A 364 28.41 -32.74 29.70
C THR A 364 28.40 -32.51 28.19
N PHE A 365 28.81 -33.50 27.39
CA PHE A 365 28.60 -33.45 25.93
C PHE A 365 27.11 -33.52 25.61
N PHE A 366 26.71 -32.83 24.55
CA PHE A 366 25.31 -32.80 24.14
C PHE A 366 25.14 -32.74 22.63
N GLN A 367 24.02 -33.23 22.13
CA GLN A 367 23.72 -33.37 20.71
C GLN A 367 22.25 -33.03 20.43
N PHE A 368 21.95 -32.51 19.23
CA PHE A 368 20.59 -32.23 18.80
C PHE A 368 20.19 -33.16 17.67
N TYR A 369 19.16 -33.96 17.91
CA TYR A 369 18.41 -34.64 16.86
C TYR A 369 17.43 -33.64 16.25
N ILE A 370 17.58 -33.34 14.96
CA ILE A 370 16.72 -32.39 14.26
C ILE A 370 15.85 -33.20 13.28
N PRO A 371 14.61 -33.58 13.65
CA PRO A 371 13.77 -34.40 12.79
C PRO A 371 13.21 -33.52 11.68
N ALA A 372 13.72 -33.72 10.47
CA ALA A 372 13.29 -32.94 9.31
C ALA A 372 13.03 -33.82 8.09
N THR A 373 12.11 -33.35 7.25
CA THR A 373 11.76 -33.96 5.97
C THR A 373 11.73 -32.88 4.90
N ASP A 374 12.03 -33.24 3.67
CA ASP A 374 11.96 -32.34 2.53
C ASP A 374 11.32 -33.07 1.35
N PRO A 375 10.32 -32.47 0.67
CA PRO A 375 9.68 -33.11 -0.47
C PRO A 375 10.57 -33.26 -1.71
N ASP A 376 11.58 -32.39 -1.86
CA ASP A 376 12.39 -32.25 -3.06
C ASP A 376 13.79 -32.87 -2.90
N SER A 377 14.29 -32.99 -1.67
CA SER A 377 15.63 -33.52 -1.38
C SER A 377 15.62 -34.67 -0.38
N SER A 378 16.30 -35.77 -0.74
CA SER A 378 16.58 -36.89 0.17
C SER A 378 17.81 -36.67 1.05
N VAL A 379 18.56 -35.59 0.84
CA VAL A 379 19.78 -35.24 1.58
C VAL A 379 19.63 -33.84 2.15
N LEU A 380 19.79 -33.71 3.47
CA LEU A 380 19.68 -32.44 4.18
C LEU A 380 20.99 -32.12 4.89
N LEU A 381 21.27 -30.82 5.02
CA LEU A 381 22.35 -30.29 5.82
C LEU A 381 21.82 -29.70 7.12
N TYR A 382 22.47 -30.03 8.22
CA TYR A 382 22.10 -29.65 9.57
C TYR A 382 23.16 -28.73 10.16
N ALA A 383 22.72 -27.66 10.81
CA ALA A 383 23.57 -26.71 11.50
C ALA A 383 23.00 -26.37 12.88
N VAL A 384 23.89 -26.30 13.88
CA VAL A 384 23.55 -25.88 15.24
C VAL A 384 24.46 -24.72 15.62
N ASN A 385 23.88 -23.56 15.91
CA ASN A 385 24.63 -22.37 16.31
C ASN A 385 24.08 -21.85 17.63
N GLN A 386 24.96 -21.53 18.58
CA GLN A 386 24.57 -20.70 19.71
C GLN A 386 24.24 -19.30 19.18
N HIS A 387 23.13 -18.72 19.60
CA HIS A 387 22.64 -17.44 19.10
C HIS A 387 22.18 -16.53 20.24
N ASP A 388 23.11 -16.20 21.15
CA ASP A 388 22.89 -15.20 22.18
C ASP A 388 23.60 -13.90 21.77
N VAL A 389 22.91 -13.04 21.02
CA VAL A 389 23.49 -11.81 20.45
C VAL A 389 23.94 -10.85 21.56
N ARG A 390 25.17 -10.33 21.41
CA ARG A 390 25.76 -9.29 22.26
C ARG A 390 26.32 -8.18 21.38
N ASN A 391 26.04 -6.93 21.71
CA ASN A 391 26.45 -5.77 20.91
C ASN A 391 27.52 -4.93 21.62
N ALA A 392 28.25 -4.11 20.87
CA ALA A 392 29.12 -3.06 21.42
C ALA A 392 30.09 -3.57 22.50
N ASP A 393 30.01 -3.07 23.73
CA ASP A 393 30.90 -3.44 24.84
C ASP A 393 30.44 -4.67 25.63
N GLU A 394 29.28 -5.25 25.30
CA GLU A 394 28.76 -6.42 26.03
C GLU A 394 29.72 -7.61 25.93
N THR A 395 29.99 -8.29 27.05
CA THR A 395 30.88 -9.45 27.03
C THR A 395 30.25 -10.61 26.25
N PRO A 396 30.97 -11.28 25.34
CA PRO A 396 30.50 -12.49 24.67
C PRO A 396 30.10 -13.56 25.68
N VAL A 397 28.95 -14.20 25.46
CA VAL A 397 28.49 -15.35 26.27
C VAL A 397 28.54 -16.66 25.50
N THR A 398 29.06 -16.63 24.27
CA THR A 398 29.27 -17.82 23.43
C THR A 398 30.27 -18.76 24.04
N GLN A 399 29.92 -20.04 24.09
CA GLN A 399 30.75 -21.09 24.66
C GLN A 399 31.04 -22.24 23.72
N TYR A 400 30.44 -22.26 22.53
CA TYR A 400 30.56 -23.40 21.62
C TYR A 400 31.10 -22.95 20.27
N ALA A 401 32.05 -23.71 19.74
CA ALA A 401 32.43 -23.58 18.34
C ALA A 401 31.24 -23.94 17.46
N ILE A 402 31.07 -23.21 16.36
CA ILE A 402 30.13 -23.60 15.32
C ILE A 402 30.89 -24.28 14.19
N TYR A 403 30.22 -25.22 13.53
CA TYR A 403 30.80 -26.01 12.46
C TYR A 403 30.02 -25.81 11.17
N LYS A 404 30.69 -26.10 10.06
CA LYS A 404 30.08 -26.18 8.74
C LYS A 404 28.86 -27.10 8.78
N PRO A 405 27.76 -26.77 8.07
CA PRO A 405 26.59 -27.64 7.99
C PRO A 405 26.97 -29.07 7.54
N THR A 406 26.38 -30.08 8.18
CA THR A 406 26.74 -31.50 8.01
C THR A 406 25.54 -32.33 7.61
N THR A 407 25.75 -33.45 6.91
CA THR A 407 24.70 -34.45 6.67
C THR A 407 24.45 -35.35 7.88
N ALA A 408 25.30 -35.26 8.91
CA ALA A 408 25.14 -36.02 10.14
C ALA A 408 24.02 -35.45 11.01
N ASN A 409 23.09 -36.32 11.40
CA ASN A 409 22.03 -36.05 12.37
C ASN A 409 22.05 -37.21 13.38
N PRO A 410 22.38 -36.96 14.66
CA PRO A 410 22.36 -35.68 15.36
C PRO A 410 23.61 -34.82 15.13
N VAL A 411 23.47 -33.50 15.33
CA VAL A 411 24.60 -32.57 15.38
C VAL A 411 25.15 -32.52 16.81
N THR A 412 26.43 -32.83 16.99
CA THR A 412 27.06 -33.00 18.31
C THR A 412 27.91 -31.79 18.72
N ILE A 413 27.84 -31.44 20.00
CA ILE A 413 28.75 -30.51 20.66
C ILE A 413 29.60 -31.32 21.66
N LYS A 414 30.84 -31.60 21.25
CA LYS A 414 31.80 -32.41 22.00
C LYS A 414 33.23 -31.95 21.69
N THR A 415 34.19 -32.45 22.47
CA THR A 415 35.60 -32.29 22.16
C THR A 415 35.93 -32.91 20.80
N GLU A 416 36.55 -32.16 19.92
CA GLU A 416 37.00 -32.65 18.61
C GLU A 416 38.51 -32.79 18.57
N TYR A 417 39.00 -33.75 17.77
CA TYR A 417 40.42 -34.05 17.66
C TYR A 417 40.91 -33.92 16.22
N ASN A 418 42.14 -33.46 16.06
CA ASN A 418 42.83 -33.55 14.79
C ASN A 418 43.11 -35.03 14.47
N GLU A 419 42.66 -35.50 13.31
CA GLU A 419 42.76 -36.91 12.91
C GLU A 419 44.18 -37.47 12.90
N ASN A 420 45.20 -36.64 12.60
CA ASN A 420 46.57 -37.09 12.45
C ASN A 420 47.39 -36.93 13.72
N SER A 421 47.21 -35.80 14.43
CA SER A 421 48.01 -35.51 15.63
C SER A 421 47.39 -36.05 16.90
N GLY A 422 46.07 -36.28 16.94
CA GLY A 422 45.34 -36.63 18.16
C GLY A 422 45.19 -35.45 19.13
N ASN A 423 45.59 -34.25 18.74
CA ASN A 423 45.47 -33.06 19.56
C ASN A 423 44.02 -32.54 19.53
N VAL A 424 43.55 -32.03 20.67
CA VAL A 424 42.26 -31.35 20.77
C VAL A 424 42.23 -30.16 19.82
N LEU A 425 41.16 -30.04 19.03
CA LEU A 425 40.89 -28.86 18.23
C LEU A 425 40.53 -27.72 19.16
N ALA A 426 41.19 -26.57 18.98
CA ALA A 426 40.95 -25.39 19.80
C ALA A 426 39.45 -25.08 19.87
N ASN A 427 38.98 -24.70 21.06
CA ASN A 427 37.59 -24.28 21.32
C ASN A 427 36.49 -25.36 21.16
N SER A 428 36.83 -26.61 20.81
CA SER A 428 35.85 -27.71 20.69
C SER A 428 35.48 -28.38 22.04
N GLY A 429 36.36 -28.30 23.04
CA GLY A 429 36.13 -28.90 24.35
C GLY A 429 35.15 -28.12 25.23
N LEU A 430 34.82 -28.67 26.40
CA LEU A 430 33.91 -28.05 27.38
C LEU A 430 34.62 -27.47 28.61
N ALA A 431 35.95 -27.35 28.57
CA ALA A 431 36.75 -26.88 29.71
C ALA A 431 36.42 -25.42 30.11
N HIS A 432 36.05 -24.59 29.14
CA HIS A 432 35.66 -23.19 29.33
C HIS A 432 34.15 -23.00 29.56
N GLN A 433 33.38 -24.09 29.74
CA GLN A 433 31.94 -24.01 29.90
C GLN A 433 31.57 -23.32 31.23
N THR A 434 30.60 -22.41 31.20
CA THR A 434 30.02 -21.71 32.35
C THR A 434 28.54 -22.00 32.46
N THR A 435 28.00 -21.85 33.67
CA THR A 435 26.57 -22.02 33.93
C THR A 435 25.76 -20.86 33.36
N GLY A 436 24.50 -21.13 33.03
CA GLY A 436 23.59 -20.18 32.42
C GLY A 436 22.62 -20.85 31.46
N THR A 437 21.74 -20.06 30.85
CA THR A 437 20.82 -20.52 29.80
C THR A 437 21.23 -19.89 28.48
N PHE A 438 21.44 -20.73 27.47
CA PHE A 438 21.96 -20.33 26.17
C PHE A 438 20.96 -20.70 25.08
N THR A 439 20.82 -19.82 24.10
CA THR A 439 19.91 -19.99 22.98
C THR A 439 20.63 -20.69 21.83
N PHE A 440 19.98 -21.69 21.24
CA PHE A 440 20.49 -22.44 20.10
C PHE A 440 19.51 -22.38 18.95
N TRP A 441 20.05 -22.05 17.79
CA TRP A 441 19.38 -22.14 16.51
C TRP A 441 19.71 -23.47 15.85
N LEU A 442 18.66 -24.19 15.48
CA LEU A 442 18.69 -25.50 14.82
C LEU A 442 18.23 -25.32 13.37
N GLY A 443 19.18 -25.22 12.46
CA GLY A 443 18.93 -24.99 11.04
C GLY A 443 18.98 -26.27 10.23
N VAL A 444 18.05 -26.41 9.28
CA VAL A 444 18.06 -27.45 8.25
C VAL A 444 17.98 -26.79 6.89
N SER A 445 18.83 -27.23 5.96
CA SER A 445 18.75 -26.82 4.56
C SER A 445 18.77 -28.00 3.61
N ASP A 446 18.18 -27.78 2.44
CA ASP A 446 18.16 -28.69 1.28
C ASP A 446 19.38 -28.51 0.35
N ALA A 447 20.33 -27.67 0.76
CA ALA A 447 21.54 -27.41 0.00
C ALA A 447 22.30 -28.72 -0.24
N GLN A 448 22.75 -28.89 -1.47
CA GLN A 448 23.51 -30.08 -1.84
C GLN A 448 24.94 -29.97 -1.29
N PRO A 449 25.50 -31.02 -0.66
CA PRO A 449 26.86 -31.00 -0.11
C PRO A 449 27.93 -30.62 -1.15
N GLN A 450 27.67 -30.94 -2.43
CA GLN A 450 28.51 -30.59 -3.57
C GLN A 450 27.61 -30.03 -4.67
N GLN A 451 27.66 -28.73 -4.90
CA GLN A 451 26.72 -28.04 -5.78
C GLN A 451 27.24 -28.03 -7.22
N ALA A 452 26.91 -29.07 -7.98
CA ALA A 452 27.36 -29.24 -9.36
C ALA A 452 26.54 -28.43 -10.39
N ALA A 453 25.36 -27.95 -10.01
CA ALA A 453 24.44 -27.20 -10.85
C ALA A 453 23.80 -26.05 -10.06
N ASP A 454 23.22 -25.09 -10.78
CA ASP A 454 22.48 -23.99 -10.16
C ASP A 454 21.28 -24.52 -9.40
N TYR A 455 21.15 -24.07 -8.15
CA TYR A 455 20.10 -24.44 -7.22
C TYR A 455 19.92 -23.32 -6.20
N ILE A 456 18.69 -23.09 -5.74
CA ILE A 456 18.38 -22.12 -4.70
C ILE A 456 18.08 -22.85 -3.39
N VAL A 457 19.01 -22.75 -2.45
CA VAL A 457 18.86 -23.32 -1.11
C VAL A 457 17.64 -22.75 -0.39
N GLN A 458 16.88 -23.63 0.24
CA GLN A 458 15.80 -23.37 1.18
C GLN A 458 16.17 -23.81 2.59
N TYR A 459 15.52 -23.20 3.58
CA TYR A 459 15.80 -23.41 4.98
C TYR A 459 14.53 -23.64 5.81
N ASP A 460 14.67 -24.38 6.89
CA ASP A 460 13.82 -24.26 8.06
C ASP A 460 14.68 -24.03 9.30
N LEU A 461 14.13 -23.30 10.26
CA LEU A 461 14.84 -22.89 11.47
C LEU A 461 13.94 -23.14 12.69
N ALA A 462 14.53 -23.74 13.72
CA ALA A 462 13.91 -23.89 15.03
C ALA A 462 14.84 -23.33 16.11
N GLU A 463 14.26 -22.94 17.24
CA GLU A 463 14.99 -22.47 18.42
C GLU A 463 14.79 -23.42 19.60
N THR A 464 15.84 -23.61 20.38
CA THR A 464 15.77 -24.24 21.69
C THR A 464 16.72 -23.54 22.67
N LYS A 465 16.47 -23.72 23.97
CA LYS A 465 17.37 -23.26 25.03
C LYS A 465 18.07 -24.44 25.72
N VAL A 466 19.32 -24.26 26.09
CA VAL A 466 20.07 -25.22 26.94
C VAL A 466 20.51 -24.50 28.20
N THR A 467 20.01 -24.97 29.33
CA THR A 467 20.47 -24.52 30.65
C THR A 467 21.59 -25.41 31.15
N VAL A 468 22.77 -24.83 31.31
CA VAL A 468 23.94 -25.46 31.93
C VAL A 468 23.91 -25.13 33.43
N LYS A 469 23.85 -26.17 34.28
CA LYS A 469 23.86 -26.03 35.76
C LYS A 469 25.10 -26.67 36.37
N GLU A 470 25.44 -26.23 37.58
CA GLU A 470 26.33 -27.02 38.42
C GLU A 470 25.66 -28.36 38.75
N GLY A 471 26.45 -29.42 38.78
CA GLY A 471 25.97 -30.79 38.96
C GLY A 471 27.04 -31.80 38.55
N THR A 472 26.67 -33.08 38.57
CA THR A 472 27.57 -34.16 38.17
C THR A 472 27.60 -34.27 36.64
N PRO A 473 28.75 -34.07 35.96
CA PRO A 473 28.84 -34.19 34.51
C PRO A 473 28.44 -35.61 34.03
N PHE A 474 27.72 -35.69 32.92
CA PHE A 474 27.37 -36.98 32.31
C PHE A 474 28.59 -37.53 31.55
N GLU A 475 29.25 -38.54 32.11
CA GLU A 475 30.57 -39.01 31.67
C GLU A 475 30.71 -40.52 31.90
N ILE A 476 31.24 -41.26 30.92
CA ILE A 476 31.59 -42.67 31.09
C ILE A 476 32.88 -42.77 31.91
N THR A 477 32.85 -43.54 32.99
CA THR A 477 34.03 -43.77 33.86
C THR A 477 34.72 -45.09 33.58
N THR A 478 34.06 -46.02 32.89
CA THR A 478 34.70 -47.27 32.46
C THR A 478 35.78 -47.00 31.42
N THR A 479 36.99 -47.50 31.68
CA THR A 479 38.03 -47.64 30.66
C THR A 479 37.95 -49.05 30.07
N PRO A 480 37.55 -49.23 28.80
CA PRO A 480 37.53 -50.54 28.17
C PRO A 480 38.93 -51.16 28.14
N LYS A 481 39.01 -52.50 28.18
CA LYS A 481 40.25 -53.21 27.85
C LYS A 481 40.66 -52.87 26.42
N ASN A 482 41.95 -52.97 26.11
CA ASN A 482 42.45 -52.76 24.75
C ASN A 482 41.82 -53.72 23.71
N LYS A 483 41.36 -54.89 24.17
CA LYS A 483 40.90 -55.98 23.31
C LYS A 483 39.80 -56.81 23.98
N TYR A 484 38.76 -57.11 23.22
CA TYR A 484 37.63 -57.97 23.55
C TYR A 484 37.38 -58.98 22.43
N LYS A 485 36.72 -60.09 22.76
CA LYS A 485 36.07 -60.94 21.75
C LYS A 485 34.64 -60.48 21.49
N GLY A 486 34.14 -60.68 20.28
CA GLY A 486 32.73 -60.53 19.98
C GLY A 486 31.87 -61.38 20.91
N GLY A 487 30.76 -60.84 21.41
CA GLY A 487 29.92 -61.49 22.43
C GLY A 487 30.47 -61.41 23.87
N GLU A 488 31.67 -60.87 24.09
CA GLU A 488 32.17 -60.60 25.44
C GLU A 488 31.36 -59.47 26.10
N LYS A 489 31.12 -59.62 27.41
CA LYS A 489 30.41 -58.64 28.23
C LYS A 489 31.36 -57.57 28.77
N ILE A 490 30.89 -56.34 28.84
CA ILE A 490 31.57 -55.21 29.49
C ILE A 490 30.63 -54.57 30.52
N SER A 491 31.14 -54.39 31.74
CA SER A 491 30.46 -53.61 32.79
C SER A 491 30.69 -52.13 32.53
N LEU A 492 29.71 -51.47 31.93
CA LEU A 492 29.77 -50.06 31.57
C LEU A 492 29.23 -49.21 32.72
N GLN A 493 29.99 -48.20 33.14
CA GLN A 493 29.65 -47.29 34.21
C GLN A 493 29.78 -45.85 33.73
N TRP A 494 28.84 -45.01 34.16
CA TRP A 494 28.81 -43.58 33.86
C TRP A 494 28.29 -42.79 35.06
N LYS A 495 28.70 -41.53 35.14
CA LYS A 495 28.19 -40.58 36.11
C LYS A 495 26.83 -40.05 35.67
N VAL A 496 25.88 -39.98 36.60
CA VAL A 496 24.55 -39.40 36.37
C VAL A 496 24.20 -38.45 37.51
N ASP A 497 23.78 -37.24 37.15
CA ASP A 497 23.19 -36.30 38.11
C ASP A 497 21.73 -36.68 38.37
N ALA A 498 21.45 -37.20 39.56
CA ALA A 498 20.12 -37.70 39.92
C ALA A 498 19.04 -36.60 39.96
N ALA A 499 19.41 -35.33 40.13
CA ALA A 499 18.45 -34.23 40.16
C ALA A 499 18.08 -33.78 38.74
N ILE A 500 19.05 -33.74 37.82
CA ILE A 500 18.83 -33.30 36.43
C ILE A 500 18.24 -34.43 35.57
N PHE A 501 18.67 -35.67 35.79
CA PHE A 501 18.31 -36.83 34.95
C PHE A 501 17.33 -37.80 35.61
N ALA A 502 16.61 -37.37 36.65
CA ALA A 502 15.62 -38.18 37.35
C ALA A 502 14.61 -38.83 36.39
N GLY A 503 14.45 -40.16 36.48
CA GLY A 503 13.48 -40.92 35.68
C GLY A 503 13.78 -40.99 34.18
N THR A 504 14.95 -40.50 33.73
CA THR A 504 15.37 -40.64 32.35
C THR A 504 15.90 -42.05 32.06
N LYS A 505 15.94 -42.40 30.79
CA LYS A 505 16.51 -43.66 30.29
C LYS A 505 17.66 -43.37 29.34
N VAL A 506 18.56 -44.33 29.19
CA VAL A 506 19.69 -44.25 28.27
C VAL A 506 19.70 -45.41 27.29
N ARG A 507 20.40 -45.21 26.18
CA ARG A 507 20.79 -46.30 25.27
C ARG A 507 22.29 -46.33 25.09
N VAL A 508 22.81 -47.52 24.78
CA VAL A 508 24.23 -47.75 24.51
C VAL A 508 24.41 -48.08 23.04
N LEU A 509 25.26 -47.28 22.38
CA LEU A 509 25.62 -47.45 20.98
C LEU A 509 27.10 -47.74 20.85
N LEU A 510 27.49 -48.41 19.78
CA LEU A 510 28.88 -48.65 19.43
C LEU A 510 29.19 -48.07 18.05
N SER A 511 30.31 -47.37 18.00
CA SER A 511 30.97 -46.93 16.77
C SER A 511 32.09 -47.91 16.45
N ASP A 512 32.25 -48.23 15.17
CA ASP A 512 33.35 -49.01 14.62
C ASP A 512 34.34 -48.16 13.81
N ASP A 513 34.18 -46.84 13.84
CA ASP A 513 34.92 -45.83 13.08
C ASP A 513 35.45 -44.68 13.96
N LEU A 514 35.70 -44.99 15.23
CA LEU A 514 36.27 -44.10 16.24
C LEU A 514 35.37 -42.90 16.62
N GLY A 515 34.10 -43.19 16.85
CA GLY A 515 33.12 -42.21 17.32
C GLY A 515 32.58 -41.25 16.25
N LYS A 516 32.79 -41.56 14.96
CA LYS A 516 32.27 -40.77 13.84
C LYS A 516 30.82 -41.11 13.52
N THR A 517 30.51 -42.40 13.49
CA THR A 517 29.15 -42.93 13.33
C THR A 517 28.86 -43.99 14.39
N PHE A 518 27.60 -44.07 14.83
CA PHE A 518 27.14 -45.01 15.86
C PHE A 518 26.07 -45.93 15.27
N LYS A 519 26.51 -46.90 14.45
CA LYS A 519 25.64 -47.78 13.66
C LYS A 519 25.09 -48.96 14.46
N HIS A 520 25.73 -49.30 15.57
CA HIS A 520 25.46 -50.52 16.32
C HIS A 520 24.71 -50.17 17.61
N ILE A 521 23.49 -50.66 17.76
CA ILE A 521 22.77 -50.58 19.03
C ILE A 521 23.26 -51.75 19.89
N VAL A 522 23.97 -51.44 20.97
CA VAL A 522 24.48 -52.44 21.93
C VAL A 522 23.42 -52.71 22.99
N LEU A 523 22.74 -51.66 23.43
CA LEU A 523 21.62 -51.75 24.35
C LEU A 523 20.60 -50.69 23.97
N ALA A 524 19.38 -51.13 23.65
CA ALA A 524 18.35 -50.23 23.14
C ALA A 524 17.81 -49.27 24.19
N GLU A 525 17.71 -49.72 25.44
CA GLU A 525 17.17 -48.93 26.55
C GLU A 525 17.58 -49.56 27.90
N THR A 526 17.95 -48.73 28.86
CA THR A 526 18.01 -49.07 30.30
C THR A 526 17.76 -47.82 31.15
N ALA A 527 17.57 -48.00 32.46
CA ALA A 527 17.45 -46.89 33.40
C ALA A 527 18.74 -46.04 33.40
N ASN A 528 18.61 -44.72 33.57
CA ASN A 528 19.76 -43.86 33.71
C ASN A 528 20.24 -43.81 35.17
N ASP A 529 20.77 -44.93 35.67
CA ASP A 529 21.19 -45.10 37.08
C ASP A 529 22.71 -45.25 37.26
N GLY A 530 23.47 -45.21 36.17
CA GLY A 530 24.94 -45.08 36.18
C GLY A 530 25.70 -46.36 35.90
N ALA A 531 25.06 -47.51 35.74
CA ALA A 531 25.77 -48.75 35.42
C ALA A 531 24.90 -49.77 34.67
N GLU A 532 25.51 -50.48 33.72
CA GLU A 532 24.84 -51.58 33.02
C GLU A 532 25.86 -52.58 32.47
N GLU A 533 25.49 -53.86 32.42
CA GLU A 533 26.28 -54.88 31.74
C GLU A 533 25.84 -55.01 30.29
N VAL A 534 26.75 -54.75 29.34
CA VAL A 534 26.43 -54.80 27.91
C VAL A 534 27.25 -55.85 27.18
N THR A 535 26.63 -56.49 26.18
CA THR A 535 27.27 -57.53 25.36
C THR A 535 27.77 -56.91 24.06
N LEU A 536 29.06 -57.06 23.76
CA LEU A 536 29.65 -56.46 22.57
C LEU A 536 29.21 -57.21 21.29
N PRO A 537 28.92 -56.49 20.20
CA PRO A 537 28.54 -57.12 18.94
C PRO A 537 29.68 -57.99 18.38
N ASN A 538 29.34 -59.09 17.71
CA ASN A 538 30.34 -60.00 17.13
C ASN A 538 30.88 -59.47 15.77
N ILE A 539 31.62 -58.37 15.83
CA ILE A 539 32.22 -57.68 14.68
C ILE A 539 33.74 -57.65 14.79
N ASN A 540 34.42 -57.27 13.71
CA ASN A 540 35.86 -57.04 13.70
C ASN A 540 36.16 -55.55 13.53
N THR A 541 36.72 -54.91 14.55
CA THR A 541 37.15 -53.51 14.48
C THR A 541 38.26 -53.22 15.50
N SER A 542 39.17 -52.31 15.17
CA SER A 542 40.19 -51.77 16.09
C SER A 542 39.84 -50.36 16.60
N LYS A 543 38.66 -49.84 16.25
CA LYS A 543 38.24 -48.46 16.48
C LYS A 543 36.93 -48.38 17.25
N ALA A 544 36.67 -49.37 18.11
CA ALA A 544 35.42 -49.43 18.86
C ALA A 544 35.33 -48.29 19.88
N VAL A 545 34.22 -47.54 19.85
CA VAL A 545 33.89 -46.50 20.85
C VAL A 545 32.47 -46.72 21.31
N LEU A 546 32.26 -46.80 22.63
CA LEU A 546 30.93 -46.88 23.22
C LEU A 546 30.40 -45.46 23.48
N LYS A 547 29.11 -45.27 23.20
CA LYS A 547 28.36 -44.07 23.55
C LYS A 547 27.19 -44.44 24.44
N VAL A 548 27.05 -43.77 25.56
CA VAL A 548 25.82 -43.73 26.35
C VAL A 548 25.13 -42.41 26.05
N GLU A 549 23.86 -42.45 25.67
CA GLU A 549 23.10 -41.22 25.42
C GLU A 549 21.72 -41.28 26.06
N VAL A 550 21.25 -40.12 26.53
CA VAL A 550 19.94 -39.98 27.18
C VAL A 550 18.84 -39.97 26.13
N ILE A 551 17.91 -40.92 26.22
CA ILE A 551 16.73 -41.01 25.35
C ILE A 551 15.84 -39.80 25.61
N GLU A 552 15.35 -39.16 24.53
CA GLU A 552 14.59 -37.89 24.58
C GLU A 552 15.34 -36.72 25.26
N GLY A 553 16.64 -36.88 25.52
CA GLY A 553 17.53 -35.84 26.02
C GLY A 553 18.54 -35.39 24.97
N VAL A 554 19.42 -34.47 25.36
CA VAL A 554 20.55 -34.03 24.53
C VAL A 554 21.88 -34.59 25.02
N ALA A 555 21.97 -35.01 26.28
CA ALA A 555 23.22 -35.42 26.92
C ALA A 555 23.72 -36.77 26.41
N PHE A 556 25.03 -36.89 26.21
CA PHE A 556 25.70 -38.15 25.91
C PHE A 556 27.13 -38.18 26.45
N ALA A 557 27.72 -39.37 26.49
CA ALA A 557 29.09 -39.59 26.92
C ALA A 557 29.75 -40.68 26.06
N LEU A 558 31.08 -40.60 25.90
CA LEU A 558 31.88 -41.48 25.05
C LEU A 558 33.02 -42.12 25.86
N THR A 559 33.37 -43.36 25.52
CA THR A 559 34.70 -43.90 25.87
C THR A 559 35.78 -43.19 25.06
N ASP A 560 37.07 -43.35 25.40
CA ASP A 560 38.17 -42.67 24.70
C ASP A 560 38.08 -42.89 23.17
N TYR A 561 38.00 -41.79 22.43
CA TYR A 561 37.86 -41.72 20.98
C TYR A 561 38.97 -40.87 20.34
N ASN A 562 40.05 -40.62 21.08
CA ASN A 562 41.21 -39.92 20.53
C ASN A 562 41.81 -40.71 19.34
N PRO A 563 42.04 -40.08 18.17
CA PRO A 563 42.64 -40.73 16.99
C PRO A 563 43.96 -41.49 17.20
N LYS A 564 44.73 -41.15 18.24
CA LYS A 564 46.01 -41.79 18.54
C LYS A 564 45.98 -42.80 19.68
N THR A 565 45.15 -42.54 20.69
CA THR A 565 45.18 -43.32 21.95
C THR A 565 43.88 -44.02 22.26
N GLY A 566 42.78 -43.58 21.64
CA GLY A 566 41.44 -44.06 21.91
C GLY A 566 41.01 -45.20 20.98
N GLY A 567 39.82 -45.70 21.26
CA GLY A 567 39.27 -46.90 20.66
C GLY A 567 39.79 -48.18 21.30
N PHE A 568 38.99 -49.23 21.24
CA PHE A 568 39.41 -50.58 21.60
C PHE A 568 39.16 -51.57 20.46
N THR A 569 39.78 -52.74 20.56
CA THR A 569 39.64 -53.81 19.56
C THR A 569 38.55 -54.79 19.95
N ILE A 570 37.68 -55.12 19.00
CA ILE A 570 36.77 -56.27 19.07
C ILE A 570 37.21 -57.23 17.98
N GLU A 571 37.60 -58.43 18.37
CA GLU A 571 37.85 -59.53 17.43
C GLU A 571 36.62 -60.41 17.31
N LYS A 572 36.21 -60.64 16.07
CA LYS A 572 35.12 -61.56 15.78
C LYS A 572 35.45 -62.96 16.31
N ASP A 573 34.57 -63.54 17.11
CA ASP A 573 34.69 -64.94 17.55
C ASP A 573 33.94 -65.84 16.56
N ASN A 574 34.67 -66.75 15.92
CA ASN A 574 34.14 -67.70 14.94
C ASN A 574 33.48 -68.94 15.58
N ASN A 575 33.67 -69.16 16.89
CA ASN A 575 33.08 -70.28 17.62
C ASN A 575 31.73 -69.92 18.27
N LEU A 576 31.41 -68.64 18.35
CA LEU A 576 30.07 -68.17 18.66
C LEU A 576 29.19 -68.48 17.45
N VAL A 577 28.40 -69.57 17.54
CA VAL A 577 27.23 -69.74 16.67
C VAL A 577 26.37 -68.52 16.94
N PRO A 578 26.13 -67.64 15.95
CA PRO A 578 25.26 -66.51 16.16
C PRO A 578 23.92 -67.06 16.62
N GLU A 579 23.41 -66.60 17.77
CA GLU A 579 21.98 -66.76 18.02
C GLU A 579 21.27 -66.25 16.77
N PRO A 580 20.34 -67.03 16.19
CA PRO A 580 19.65 -66.58 14.99
C PRO A 580 19.01 -65.24 15.29
N LEU A 581 19.22 -64.28 14.38
CA LEU A 581 18.60 -62.97 14.49
C LEU A 581 17.10 -63.18 14.74
N ALA A 582 16.58 -62.65 15.84
CA ALA A 582 15.19 -62.76 16.24
C ALA A 582 14.68 -61.42 16.79
N PHE A 583 13.43 -61.05 16.50
CA PHE A 583 12.79 -59.93 17.21
C PHE A 583 12.44 -60.35 18.64
N VAL A 584 12.64 -59.45 19.59
CA VAL A 584 12.12 -59.63 20.95
C VAL A 584 10.61 -59.43 20.90
N ALA A 585 9.85 -60.50 21.12
CA ALA A 585 8.40 -60.50 20.91
C ALA A 585 7.65 -59.41 21.69
N THR A 586 8.14 -59.03 22.88
CA THR A 586 7.52 -57.99 23.72
C THR A 586 7.75 -56.56 23.23
N THR A 587 8.71 -56.34 22.33
CA THR A 587 9.00 -55.01 21.75
C THR A 587 8.40 -54.83 20.36
N LEU A 588 7.78 -55.88 19.80
CA LEU A 588 7.08 -55.80 18.52
C LEU A 588 5.82 -54.93 18.66
N PRO A 589 5.66 -53.89 17.81
CA PRO A 589 4.48 -53.06 17.85
C PRO A 589 3.26 -53.83 17.33
N GLN A 590 2.12 -53.63 18.00
CA GLN A 590 0.83 -54.23 17.64
C GLN A 590 0.08 -53.37 16.62
N ASP A 591 -0.80 -54.00 15.84
CA ASP A 591 -1.69 -53.33 14.90
C ASP A 591 -2.66 -52.37 15.63
N LEU A 592 -2.98 -51.25 14.98
CA LEU A 592 -3.82 -50.20 15.56
C LEU A 592 -4.97 -49.82 14.61
N ASN A 593 -6.12 -49.47 15.19
CA ASN A 593 -7.22 -48.82 14.50
C ASN A 593 -7.45 -47.46 15.15
N LEU A 594 -7.29 -46.39 14.39
CA LEU A 594 -7.33 -45.02 14.86
C LEU A 594 -8.36 -44.22 14.09
N SER A 595 -8.94 -43.22 14.75
CA SER A 595 -9.93 -42.36 14.10
C SER A 595 -9.25 -41.25 13.31
N CYS A 596 -8.10 -40.75 13.80
CA CYS A 596 -7.39 -39.64 13.19
C CYS A 596 -5.90 -39.92 12.94
N ALA A 597 -5.33 -39.28 11.92
CA ALA A 597 -3.91 -39.42 11.60
C ALA A 597 -2.99 -38.88 12.72
N LYS A 598 -3.44 -37.85 13.45
CA LYS A 598 -2.72 -37.27 14.61
C LYS A 598 -2.54 -38.24 15.78
N GLU A 599 -3.35 -39.30 15.83
CA GLU A 599 -3.29 -40.31 16.90
C GLU A 599 -2.27 -41.41 16.59
N VAL A 600 -1.68 -41.41 15.39
CA VAL A 600 -0.67 -42.38 14.99
C VAL A 600 0.55 -42.19 15.91
N PRO A 601 0.88 -43.19 16.76
CA PRO A 601 1.97 -43.04 17.71
C PRO A 601 3.32 -42.98 17.00
N THR A 602 4.29 -42.31 17.60
CA THR A 602 5.68 -42.32 17.12
C THR A 602 6.20 -43.75 17.03
N ALA A 603 6.89 -44.09 15.94
CA ALA A 603 7.44 -45.43 15.76
C ALA A 603 8.58 -45.69 16.76
N VAL A 604 8.47 -46.78 17.51
CA VAL A 604 9.55 -47.31 18.36
C VAL A 604 10.13 -48.53 17.64
N MET A 605 11.45 -48.56 17.46
CA MET A 605 12.10 -49.68 16.79
C MET A 605 12.03 -50.92 17.69
N PRO A 606 11.54 -52.06 17.19
CA PRO A 606 11.60 -53.30 17.94
C PRO A 606 13.05 -53.73 18.13
N THR A 607 13.34 -54.32 19.27
CA THR A 607 14.67 -54.83 19.58
C THR A 607 14.86 -56.22 18.98
N THR A 608 16.09 -56.55 18.59
CA THR A 608 16.46 -57.93 18.22
C THR A 608 17.44 -58.53 19.21
N THR A 609 17.39 -59.86 19.35
CA THR A 609 18.41 -60.69 19.98
C THR A 609 19.13 -61.51 18.91
N GLY A 610 20.38 -61.89 19.18
CA GLY A 610 21.21 -62.63 18.24
C GLY A 610 21.70 -61.82 17.02
N GLY A 611 22.29 -62.52 16.07
CA GLY A 611 22.80 -61.99 14.80
C GLY A 611 24.28 -62.31 14.55
N CYS A 612 24.64 -62.57 13.29
CA CYS A 612 25.98 -63.00 12.86
C CYS A 612 27.00 -61.87 12.63
N ALA A 613 26.50 -60.64 12.57
CA ALA A 613 27.26 -59.39 12.56
C ALA A 613 26.36 -58.27 13.10
N SER A 614 26.73 -57.03 12.84
CA SER A 614 25.94 -55.87 13.24
C SER A 614 24.54 -55.89 12.62
N VAL A 615 23.53 -55.85 13.48
CA VAL A 615 22.14 -55.72 13.05
C VAL A 615 21.91 -54.29 12.57
N SER A 616 21.83 -54.13 11.26
CA SER A 616 21.29 -52.93 10.64
C SER A 616 19.78 -52.95 10.76
N TYR A 617 19.23 -51.85 11.27
CA TYR A 617 17.79 -51.67 11.35
C TYR A 617 17.37 -50.68 10.28
N ARG A 618 16.29 -51.01 9.59
CA ARG A 618 15.60 -50.10 8.68
C ARG A 618 14.12 -50.15 9.02
N MET A 619 13.49 -48.99 9.07
CA MET A 619 12.05 -48.90 9.13
C MET A 619 11.59 -48.19 7.88
N GLU A 620 10.57 -48.76 7.24
CA GLU A 620 9.92 -48.18 6.08
C GLU A 620 8.43 -48.02 6.40
N GLU A 621 7.93 -46.80 6.21
CA GLU A 621 6.51 -46.51 6.26
C GLU A 621 5.94 -46.50 4.85
N LYS A 622 4.92 -47.32 4.63
CA LYS A 622 4.18 -47.36 3.38
C LYS A 622 2.71 -47.09 3.65
N LYS A 623 2.23 -45.92 3.20
CA LYS A 623 0.79 -45.64 3.17
C LYS A 623 0.16 -46.37 1.98
N THR A 624 -0.92 -47.09 2.23
CA THR A 624 -1.71 -47.86 1.27
C THR A 624 -3.19 -47.61 1.50
N ALA A 625 -4.03 -47.92 0.51
CA ALA A 625 -5.48 -47.67 0.59
C ALA A 625 -5.81 -46.21 1.01
N VAL A 626 -5.01 -45.25 0.53
CA VAL A 626 -5.17 -43.83 0.83
C VAL A 626 -6.40 -43.32 0.08
N LEU A 627 -7.41 -42.89 0.82
CA LEU A 627 -8.61 -42.24 0.30
C LEU A 627 -8.57 -40.73 0.59
N CYS A 628 -8.01 -40.33 1.73
CA CYS A 628 -7.81 -38.96 2.18
C CYS A 628 -6.77 -38.93 3.31
N ASP A 629 -6.42 -37.72 3.76
CA ASP A 629 -5.40 -37.49 4.80
C ASP A 629 -5.69 -38.14 6.15
N ASN A 630 -6.96 -38.40 6.48
CA ASN A 630 -7.37 -39.14 7.69
C ASN A 630 -8.04 -40.50 7.36
N ARG A 631 -7.85 -41.05 6.16
CA ARG A 631 -8.31 -42.40 5.81
C ARG A 631 -7.31 -43.14 4.94
N PHE A 632 -6.48 -43.94 5.60
CA PHE A 632 -5.42 -44.72 4.98
C PHE A 632 -5.04 -45.92 5.86
N THR A 633 -4.36 -46.88 5.26
CA THR A 633 -3.65 -47.94 6.00
C THR A 633 -2.15 -47.66 5.93
N LEU A 634 -1.54 -47.36 7.06
CA LEU A 634 -0.10 -47.22 7.19
C LEU A 634 0.50 -48.58 7.58
N LEU A 635 1.35 -49.10 6.71
CA LEU A 635 2.17 -50.26 6.97
C LEU A 635 3.53 -49.77 7.45
N ARG A 636 3.90 -50.11 8.68
CA ARG A 636 5.24 -49.91 9.22
C ARG A 636 6.00 -51.21 9.13
N ILE A 637 6.98 -51.25 8.24
CA ILE A 637 7.80 -52.42 7.98
C ILE A 637 9.13 -52.22 8.71
N PHE A 638 9.31 -52.98 9.78
CA PHE A 638 10.56 -53.02 10.52
C PHE A 638 11.42 -54.13 9.94
N THR A 639 12.57 -53.77 9.41
CA THR A 639 13.56 -54.69 8.86
C THR A 639 14.80 -54.69 9.75
N ALA A 640 15.22 -55.87 10.18
CA ALA A 640 16.48 -56.05 10.88
C ALA A 640 17.36 -57.02 10.09
N THR A 641 18.57 -56.60 9.72
CA THR A 641 19.50 -57.38 8.90
C THR A 641 20.87 -57.41 9.55
N ASP A 642 21.37 -58.59 9.87
CA ASP A 642 22.69 -58.80 10.48
C ASP A 642 23.79 -59.15 9.46
N GLY A 643 23.50 -59.06 8.16
CA GLY A 643 24.40 -59.44 7.06
C GLY A 643 24.34 -60.92 6.65
N CYS A 644 23.73 -61.80 7.44
CA CYS A 644 23.46 -63.19 7.07
C CYS A 644 21.96 -63.45 6.85
N THR A 645 21.13 -62.84 7.69
CA THR A 645 19.68 -63.04 7.79
C THR A 645 18.99 -61.68 7.83
N THR A 646 17.80 -61.61 7.25
CA THR A 646 16.93 -60.43 7.33
C THR A 646 15.61 -60.85 7.93
N LEU A 647 15.20 -60.19 9.01
CA LEU A 647 13.86 -60.28 9.57
C LEU A 647 13.03 -59.09 9.11
N THR A 648 11.74 -59.33 8.93
CA THR A 648 10.76 -58.26 8.73
C THR A 648 9.58 -58.46 9.66
N HIS A 649 9.11 -57.39 10.28
CA HIS A 649 7.84 -57.34 10.99
C HIS A 649 7.02 -56.20 10.43
N THR A 650 5.73 -56.42 10.16
CA THR A 650 4.84 -55.38 9.66
C THR A 650 3.79 -55.07 10.70
N GLN A 651 3.78 -53.83 11.17
CA GLN A 651 2.66 -53.26 11.93
C GLN A 651 1.69 -52.62 10.94
N THR A 652 0.41 -52.94 11.06
CA THR A 652 -0.69 -52.36 10.29
C THR A 652 -1.44 -51.35 11.15
N ILE A 653 -1.42 -50.09 10.75
CA ILE A 653 -2.18 -49.01 11.39
C ILE A 653 -3.27 -48.55 10.41
N LYS A 654 -4.53 -48.83 10.74
CA LYS A 654 -5.67 -48.34 9.96
C LYS A 654 -6.17 -47.04 10.57
N VAL A 655 -6.12 -45.98 9.78
CA VAL A 655 -6.72 -44.69 10.12
C VAL A 655 -7.98 -44.55 9.29
N ALA A 656 -9.12 -44.29 9.94
CA ALA A 656 -10.37 -44.08 9.24
C ALA A 656 -11.26 -43.08 9.97
N ASP A 657 -11.22 -41.84 9.48
CA ASP A 657 -12.17 -40.81 9.88
C ASP A 657 -13.54 -41.05 9.24
N ASN A 658 -14.54 -41.31 10.09
CA ASN A 658 -15.93 -41.55 9.72
C ASN A 658 -16.89 -40.61 10.45
N ILE A 659 -16.37 -39.56 11.10
CA ILE A 659 -17.19 -38.64 11.89
C ILE A 659 -17.41 -37.38 11.05
N PRO A 660 -18.66 -36.95 10.81
CA PRO A 660 -18.92 -35.71 10.10
C PRO A 660 -18.50 -34.47 10.89
N PRO A 661 -18.09 -33.38 10.20
CA PRO A 661 -17.75 -32.14 10.85
C PRO A 661 -18.98 -31.47 11.51
N THR A 662 -18.72 -30.62 12.50
CA THR A 662 -19.75 -29.87 13.23
C THR A 662 -19.61 -28.37 13.01
N PHE A 663 -20.72 -27.66 12.77
CA PHE A 663 -20.68 -26.20 12.62
C PHE A 663 -20.34 -25.52 13.97
N VAL A 664 -19.51 -24.49 13.91
CA VAL A 664 -19.04 -23.75 15.09
C VAL A 664 -19.81 -22.45 15.24
N GLY A 665 -20.27 -22.17 16.46
CA GLY A 665 -21.00 -20.96 16.80
C GLY A 665 -22.52 -21.10 16.70
N THR A 666 -23.22 -19.96 16.79
CA THR A 666 -24.70 -19.94 16.74
C THR A 666 -25.17 -20.03 15.29
N LEU A 667 -26.00 -21.03 14.99
CA LEU A 667 -26.55 -21.24 13.65
C LEU A 667 -27.66 -20.22 13.33
N PRO A 668 -27.72 -19.71 12.09
CA PRO A 668 -28.69 -18.70 11.69
C PRO A 668 -30.09 -19.32 11.60
N GLN A 669 -31.05 -18.76 12.34
CA GLN A 669 -32.42 -19.26 12.37
C GLN A 669 -33.22 -18.89 11.13
N ASP A 670 -34.25 -19.66 10.83
CA ASP A 670 -35.22 -19.35 9.78
C ASP A 670 -35.88 -17.98 10.04
N ILE A 671 -36.09 -17.22 8.96
CA ILE A 671 -36.67 -15.87 9.04
C ILE A 671 -37.76 -15.69 7.99
N THR A 672 -38.64 -14.74 8.23
CA THR A 672 -39.68 -14.31 7.28
C THR A 672 -39.46 -12.85 6.93
N ILE A 673 -39.43 -12.53 5.63
CA ILE A 673 -39.30 -11.16 5.12
C ILE A 673 -40.40 -10.86 4.09
N GLU A 674 -40.81 -9.61 3.96
CA GLU A 674 -41.77 -9.21 2.93
C GLU A 674 -41.12 -9.13 1.53
N GLU A 675 -41.88 -9.40 0.46
CA GLU A 675 -41.40 -9.24 -0.93
C GLU A 675 -40.83 -7.82 -1.14
N ALA A 676 -39.71 -7.70 -1.85
CA ALA A 676 -38.97 -6.45 -2.11
C ALA A 676 -38.15 -5.83 -0.95
N ASN A 677 -38.16 -6.40 0.26
CA ASN A 677 -37.15 -6.07 1.27
C ASN A 677 -35.80 -6.71 0.92
N VAL A 678 -34.69 -6.07 1.34
CA VAL A 678 -33.34 -6.58 1.09
C VAL A 678 -33.21 -7.97 1.70
N THR A 679 -32.97 -8.97 0.86
CA THR A 679 -32.66 -10.33 1.32
C THR A 679 -31.36 -10.29 2.11
N PRO A 680 -31.33 -10.76 3.36
CA PRO A 680 -30.10 -10.74 4.14
C PRO A 680 -29.04 -11.59 3.46
N THR A 681 -27.81 -11.10 3.41
CA THR A 681 -26.69 -11.84 2.82
C THR A 681 -26.47 -13.14 3.59
N GLN A 682 -26.22 -14.24 2.86
CA GLN A 682 -25.88 -15.51 3.47
C GLN A 682 -24.63 -15.37 4.37
N VAL A 683 -24.78 -15.66 5.66
CA VAL A 683 -23.68 -15.58 6.62
C VAL A 683 -22.62 -16.63 6.32
N VAL A 684 -21.36 -16.34 6.64
CA VAL A 684 -20.27 -17.31 6.54
C VAL A 684 -20.21 -18.12 7.82
N LEU A 685 -20.45 -19.43 7.73
CA LEU A 685 -20.28 -20.36 8.85
C LEU A 685 -18.90 -21.03 8.78
N THR A 686 -18.36 -21.36 9.95
CA THR A 686 -17.20 -22.22 10.10
C THR A 686 -17.61 -23.58 10.67
N ALA A 687 -16.80 -24.60 10.44
CA ALA A 687 -17.01 -25.94 10.99
C ALA A 687 -15.69 -26.49 11.53
N ALA A 688 -15.79 -27.33 12.55
CA ALA A 688 -14.68 -28.03 13.19
C ALA A 688 -14.92 -29.54 13.11
N ASP A 689 -13.83 -30.27 13.00
CA ASP A 689 -13.82 -31.72 12.91
C ASP A 689 -12.89 -32.31 13.98
N ASN A 690 -13.15 -33.55 14.42
CA ASN A 690 -12.31 -34.21 15.43
C ASN A 690 -10.90 -34.54 14.91
N CYS A 691 -10.75 -34.72 13.59
CA CYS A 691 -9.48 -35.05 12.95
C CYS A 691 -8.82 -33.86 12.23
N GLY A 692 -9.42 -32.67 12.21
CA GLY A 692 -8.80 -31.48 11.63
C GLY A 692 -9.75 -30.34 11.31
N SER A 693 -9.46 -29.65 10.20
CA SER A 693 -10.29 -28.55 9.69
C SER A 693 -11.38 -29.07 8.76
N ALA A 694 -12.53 -28.39 8.77
CA ALA A 694 -13.63 -28.65 7.85
C ALA A 694 -13.88 -27.43 6.96
N SER A 695 -14.08 -27.69 5.67
CA SER A 695 -14.43 -26.65 4.70
C SER A 695 -15.94 -26.48 4.63
N VAL A 696 -16.43 -25.23 4.63
CA VAL A 696 -17.85 -24.94 4.48
C VAL A 696 -18.09 -24.35 3.10
N SER A 697 -18.92 -25.02 2.31
CA SER A 697 -19.42 -24.52 1.03
C SER A 697 -20.86 -24.03 1.19
N THR A 698 -21.20 -22.95 0.49
CA THR A 698 -22.53 -22.37 0.53
C THR A 698 -23.22 -22.47 -0.83
N THR A 699 -24.48 -22.87 -0.83
CA THR A 699 -25.36 -22.79 -2.00
C THR A 699 -26.67 -22.12 -1.63
N GLN A 700 -27.30 -21.50 -2.61
CA GLN A 700 -28.61 -20.91 -2.48
C GLN A 700 -29.59 -21.53 -3.47
N GLN A 701 -30.82 -21.79 -3.02
CA GLN A 701 -31.89 -22.31 -3.86
C GLN A 701 -33.16 -21.47 -3.67
N THR A 702 -33.85 -21.16 -4.76
CA THR A 702 -35.14 -20.46 -4.71
C THR A 702 -36.28 -21.43 -5.01
N VAL A 703 -37.30 -21.44 -4.16
CA VAL A 703 -38.55 -22.17 -4.39
C VAL A 703 -39.57 -21.17 -4.90
N LYS A 704 -40.12 -21.43 -6.09
CA LYS A 704 -41.16 -20.59 -6.68
C LYS A 704 -42.54 -21.21 -6.46
N GLN A 705 -43.52 -20.39 -6.08
CA GLN A 705 -44.93 -20.75 -6.02
C GLN A 705 -45.69 -19.75 -6.90
N ASN A 706 -46.50 -20.23 -7.85
CA ASN A 706 -47.18 -19.42 -8.87
C ASN A 706 -46.25 -18.47 -9.64
N GLY A 707 -45.03 -18.93 -9.96
CA GLY A 707 -44.04 -18.15 -10.73
C GLY A 707 -43.25 -17.11 -9.92
N LYS A 708 -43.63 -16.81 -8.67
CA LYS A 708 -42.90 -15.90 -7.75
C LYS A 708 -42.06 -16.67 -6.74
N VAL A 709 -40.91 -16.10 -6.32
CA VAL A 709 -40.04 -16.72 -5.31
C VAL A 709 -40.74 -16.66 -3.95
N SER A 710 -41.13 -17.82 -3.42
CA SER A 710 -41.82 -17.96 -2.13
C SER A 710 -40.85 -18.28 -0.99
N LYS A 711 -39.75 -19.00 -1.28
CA LYS A 711 -38.68 -19.28 -0.30
C LYS A 711 -37.31 -19.14 -0.94
N LEU A 712 -36.34 -18.67 -0.15
CA LEU A 712 -34.90 -18.74 -0.44
C LEU A 712 -34.26 -19.61 0.63
N LEU A 713 -33.60 -20.69 0.21
CA LEU A 713 -32.89 -21.61 1.09
C LEU A 713 -31.41 -21.29 0.99
N TYR A 714 -30.81 -20.93 2.13
CA TYR A 714 -29.38 -20.87 2.30
C TYR A 714 -28.89 -22.19 2.87
N ILE A 715 -28.10 -22.90 2.11
CA ILE A 715 -27.59 -24.23 2.45
C ILE A 715 -26.09 -24.09 2.71
N TRP A 716 -25.66 -24.46 3.91
CA TRP A 716 -24.26 -24.65 4.24
C TRP A 716 -23.97 -26.13 4.26
N LYS A 717 -22.89 -26.51 3.59
CA LYS A 717 -22.40 -27.88 3.56
C LYS A 717 -20.97 -27.87 4.06
N ALA A 718 -20.80 -28.31 5.31
CA ALA A 718 -19.50 -28.60 5.89
C ALA A 718 -19.03 -29.96 5.37
N LYS A 719 -17.81 -29.99 4.85
CA LYS A 719 -17.14 -31.20 4.35
C LYS A 719 -15.72 -31.22 4.91
N ASP A 720 -15.38 -32.30 5.59
CA ASP A 720 -14.02 -32.55 6.07
C ASP A 720 -13.10 -33.00 4.90
N ALA A 721 -11.83 -33.24 5.22
CA ALA A 721 -10.83 -33.72 4.25
C ALA A 721 -11.15 -35.12 3.69
N CYS A 722 -11.95 -35.92 4.40
CA CYS A 722 -12.28 -37.30 4.07
C CYS A 722 -13.65 -37.49 3.38
N GLY A 723 -14.36 -36.39 3.20
CA GLY A 723 -15.64 -36.34 2.52
C GLY A 723 -16.85 -36.63 3.40
N ASN A 724 -16.70 -36.76 4.73
CA ASN A 724 -17.86 -36.76 5.61
C ASN A 724 -18.47 -35.36 5.63
N GLN A 725 -19.80 -35.30 5.72
CA GLN A 725 -20.56 -34.09 5.43
C GLN A 725 -21.63 -33.82 6.49
N ALA A 726 -21.72 -32.56 6.89
CA ALA A 726 -22.86 -32.03 7.60
C ALA A 726 -23.51 -30.92 6.76
N VAL A 727 -24.83 -30.92 6.72
CA VAL A 727 -25.60 -29.93 5.96
C VAL A 727 -26.51 -29.18 6.93
N TYR A 728 -26.44 -27.86 6.87
CA TYR A 728 -27.35 -26.96 7.56
C TYR A 728 -28.12 -26.13 6.56
N THR A 729 -29.38 -25.83 6.83
CA THR A 729 -30.23 -25.03 5.94
C THR A 729 -30.99 -24.00 6.76
N GLN A 730 -30.86 -22.74 6.36
CA GLN A 730 -31.70 -21.64 6.81
C GLN A 730 -32.73 -21.35 5.71
N THR A 731 -34.00 -21.26 6.12
CA THR A 731 -35.11 -20.91 5.24
C THR A 731 -35.50 -19.46 5.43
N ILE A 732 -35.48 -18.70 4.34
CA ILE A 732 -36.02 -17.35 4.26
C ILE A 732 -37.37 -17.44 3.53
N VAL A 733 -38.46 -17.21 4.24
CA VAL A 733 -39.81 -17.20 3.68
C VAL A 733 -40.15 -15.79 3.22
N PHE A 734 -40.55 -15.64 1.96
CA PHE A 734 -41.09 -14.38 1.44
C PHE A 734 -42.59 -14.36 1.69
N THR A 735 -43.04 -13.39 2.48
CA THR A 735 -44.45 -13.06 2.58
C THR A 735 -44.79 -12.03 1.51
N PRO A 736 -45.92 -12.15 0.78
CA PRO A 736 -46.32 -11.17 -0.22
C PRO A 736 -46.35 -9.79 0.41
N LYS A 737 -45.60 -8.85 -0.16
CA LYS A 737 -45.72 -7.43 0.20
C LYS A 737 -47.17 -7.04 -0.05
N ALA A 738 -47.84 -6.46 0.95
CA ALA A 738 -49.14 -5.84 0.73
C ALA A 738 -49.01 -4.93 -0.50
N ALA A 739 -49.83 -5.16 -1.53
CA ALA A 739 -49.70 -4.47 -2.81
C ALA A 739 -49.55 -2.97 -2.54
N THR A 740 -48.39 -2.40 -2.88
CA THR A 740 -48.20 -0.95 -2.82
C THR A 740 -49.29 -0.35 -3.70
N PRO A 741 -50.09 0.61 -3.19
CA PRO A 741 -51.15 1.22 -3.98
C PRO A 741 -50.57 1.69 -5.31
N PRO A 742 -51.28 1.49 -6.44
CA PRO A 742 -50.82 2.00 -7.72
C PRO A 742 -50.57 3.50 -7.60
N LEU A 743 -49.60 4.01 -8.36
CA LEU A 743 -49.36 5.45 -8.42
C LEU A 743 -50.71 6.15 -8.68
N ALA A 744 -51.08 7.07 -7.81
CA ALA A 744 -52.32 7.83 -7.89
C ALA A 744 -52.08 9.28 -7.45
N PHE A 745 -52.71 10.25 -8.12
CA PHE A 745 -52.75 11.62 -7.61
C PHE A 745 -53.56 11.68 -6.32
N VAL A 746 -53.10 12.47 -5.35
CA VAL A 746 -53.88 12.76 -4.14
C VAL A 746 -55.00 13.71 -4.55
N ALA A 747 -56.25 13.22 -4.51
CA ALA A 747 -57.41 13.95 -5.04
C ALA A 747 -57.58 15.37 -4.43
N THR A 748 -57.17 15.58 -3.18
CA THR A 748 -57.26 16.89 -2.51
C THR A 748 -56.23 17.91 -2.96
N THR A 749 -55.16 17.49 -3.67
CA THR A 749 -54.12 18.40 -4.17
C THR A 749 -54.23 18.63 -5.68
N LEU A 750 -55.18 17.97 -6.35
CA LEU A 750 -55.45 18.19 -7.77
C LEU A 750 -56.10 19.57 -7.98
N PRO A 751 -55.53 20.42 -8.85
CA PRO A 751 -56.12 21.71 -9.15
C PRO A 751 -57.41 21.53 -9.96
N GLN A 752 -58.46 22.26 -9.57
CA GLN A 752 -59.74 22.28 -10.28
C GLN A 752 -59.76 23.33 -11.39
N ASP A 753 -60.64 23.12 -12.36
CA ASP A 753 -60.86 24.07 -13.46
C ASP A 753 -61.36 25.42 -12.94
N LEU A 754 -60.89 26.50 -13.55
CA LEU A 754 -61.21 27.87 -13.14
C LEU A 754 -61.83 28.64 -14.32
N THR A 755 -62.76 29.53 -14.01
CA THR A 755 -63.22 30.57 -14.94
C THR A 755 -62.96 31.92 -14.29
N LEU A 756 -62.19 32.77 -14.97
CA LEU A 756 -61.70 34.04 -14.45
C LEU A 756 -62.11 35.17 -15.40
N SER A 757 -62.37 36.34 -14.82
CA SER A 757 -62.74 37.52 -15.60
C SER A 757 -61.52 38.23 -16.15
N CYS A 758 -60.34 38.08 -15.54
CA CYS A 758 -59.11 38.75 -15.96
C CYS A 758 -57.88 37.82 -15.98
N ALA A 759 -56.95 38.08 -16.89
CA ALA A 759 -55.71 37.29 -17.00
C ALA A 759 -54.79 37.43 -15.78
N LYS A 760 -54.83 38.59 -15.11
CA LYS A 760 -54.05 38.85 -13.88
C LYS A 760 -54.42 37.93 -12.71
N GLU A 761 -55.61 37.34 -12.75
CA GLU A 761 -56.14 36.50 -11.67
C GLU A 761 -55.76 35.03 -11.85
N VAL A 762 -55.07 34.67 -12.94
CA VAL A 762 -54.60 33.31 -13.17
C VAL A 762 -53.59 32.97 -12.05
N PRO A 763 -53.90 32.02 -11.17
CA PRO A 763 -53.04 31.72 -10.03
C PRO A 763 -51.73 31.07 -10.49
N THR A 764 -50.66 31.24 -9.73
CA THR A 764 -49.40 30.52 -9.95
C THR A 764 -49.63 29.01 -9.86
N ALA A 765 -49.02 28.23 -10.75
CA ALA A 765 -49.19 26.78 -10.76
C ALA A 765 -48.55 26.13 -9.51
N VAL A 766 -49.29 25.25 -8.84
CA VAL A 766 -48.82 24.39 -7.75
C VAL A 766 -48.88 22.94 -8.21
N MET A 767 -47.81 22.18 -8.03
CA MET A 767 -47.76 20.77 -8.43
C MET A 767 -48.63 19.91 -7.51
N PRO A 768 -49.51 19.03 -8.05
CA PRO A 768 -50.24 18.07 -7.25
C PRO A 768 -49.28 17.01 -6.69
N THR A 769 -49.64 16.43 -5.55
CA THR A 769 -48.89 15.35 -4.91
C THR A 769 -49.42 13.99 -5.37
N THR A 770 -48.57 12.95 -5.36
CA THR A 770 -49.00 11.56 -5.56
C THR A 770 -48.83 10.72 -4.30
N THR A 771 -49.57 9.63 -4.24
CA THR A 771 -49.42 8.53 -3.27
C THR A 771 -49.29 7.21 -4.01
N GLY A 772 -48.57 6.25 -3.43
CA GLY A 772 -48.27 4.98 -4.10
C GLY A 772 -47.19 5.12 -5.17
N GLY A 773 -46.94 4.03 -5.89
CA GLY A 773 -45.93 3.94 -6.96
C GLY A 773 -44.81 2.94 -6.69
N CYS A 774 -44.15 2.51 -7.77
CA CYS A 774 -43.13 1.45 -7.77
C CYS A 774 -41.70 1.96 -7.54
N ALA A 775 -41.44 3.25 -7.78
CA ALA A 775 -40.16 3.92 -7.56
C ALA A 775 -40.35 5.42 -7.29
N SER A 776 -39.25 6.18 -7.19
CA SER A 776 -39.29 7.63 -6.99
C SER A 776 -40.08 8.33 -8.10
N VAL A 777 -41.12 9.08 -7.71
CA VAL A 777 -42.01 9.75 -8.64
C VAL A 777 -41.36 11.02 -9.19
N SER A 778 -41.25 11.12 -10.51
CA SER A 778 -40.84 12.32 -11.23
C SER A 778 -42.06 13.11 -11.71
N TYR A 779 -41.96 14.44 -11.65
CA TYR A 779 -43.06 15.36 -11.95
C TYR A 779 -42.68 16.31 -13.10
N ARG A 780 -43.62 16.58 -13.99
CA ARG A 780 -43.52 17.57 -15.07
C ARG A 780 -44.84 18.32 -15.21
N MET A 781 -44.77 19.61 -15.53
CA MET A 781 -45.95 20.42 -15.87
C MET A 781 -45.73 21.14 -17.19
N GLU A 782 -46.79 21.23 -17.99
CA GLU A 782 -46.81 21.97 -19.24
C GLU A 782 -48.04 22.88 -19.31
N GLU A 783 -47.84 24.10 -19.84
CA GLU A 783 -48.92 25.04 -20.09
C GLU A 783 -49.16 25.19 -21.59
N LYS A 784 -50.44 25.14 -21.99
CA LYS A 784 -50.87 25.36 -23.37
C LYS A 784 -52.01 26.35 -23.42
N LYS A 785 -51.73 27.55 -23.94
CA LYS A 785 -52.75 28.60 -24.17
C LYS A 785 -53.40 28.40 -25.54
N THR A 786 -54.72 28.40 -25.58
CA THR A 786 -55.54 28.16 -26.79
C THR A 786 -56.76 29.08 -26.80
N ALA A 787 -57.46 29.16 -27.94
CA ALA A 787 -58.63 30.03 -28.11
C ALA A 787 -58.36 31.49 -27.70
N VAL A 788 -57.16 31.99 -28.02
CA VAL A 788 -56.73 33.35 -27.70
C VAL A 788 -57.40 34.32 -28.66
N LEU A 789 -58.26 35.18 -28.12
CA LEU A 789 -58.95 36.23 -28.88
C LEU A 789 -58.34 37.60 -28.59
N CYS A 790 -57.92 37.83 -27.34
CA CYS A 790 -57.19 39.00 -26.86
C CYS A 790 -56.39 38.60 -25.61
N ASP A 791 -55.58 39.51 -25.08
CA ASP A 791 -54.71 39.23 -23.94
C ASP A 791 -55.48 38.81 -22.68
N ASN A 792 -56.70 39.30 -22.48
CA ASN A 792 -57.60 38.91 -21.38
C ASN A 792 -58.73 37.94 -21.81
N ARG A 793 -58.64 37.27 -22.97
CA ARG A 793 -59.62 36.24 -23.38
C ARG A 793 -58.96 35.04 -24.04
N PHE A 794 -58.85 33.95 -23.29
CA PHE A 794 -58.19 32.71 -23.70
C PHE A 794 -58.56 31.51 -22.82
N THR A 795 -58.21 30.31 -23.26
CA THR A 795 -58.25 29.09 -22.44
C THR A 795 -56.83 28.56 -22.23
N LEU A 796 -56.38 28.46 -20.99
CA LEU A 796 -55.10 27.90 -20.58
C LEU A 796 -55.29 26.48 -20.05
N PHE A 797 -54.61 25.50 -20.66
CA PHE A 797 -54.52 24.14 -20.14
C PHE A 797 -53.21 23.97 -19.38
N ARG A 798 -53.28 23.50 -18.14
CA ARG A 798 -52.14 23.05 -17.33
C ARG A 798 -52.17 21.54 -17.24
N ILE A 799 -51.19 20.88 -17.82
CA ILE A 799 -51.08 19.42 -17.86
C ILE A 799 -50.00 19.02 -16.86
N PHE A 800 -50.39 18.31 -15.81
CA PHE A 800 -49.51 17.76 -14.79
C PHE A 800 -49.27 16.29 -15.08
N THR A 801 -48.00 15.89 -15.16
CA THR A 801 -47.59 14.52 -15.43
C THR A 801 -46.74 14.01 -14.26
N ALA A 802 -47.12 12.86 -13.70
CA ALA A 802 -46.35 12.17 -12.68
C ALA A 802 -46.02 10.75 -13.16
N THR A 803 -44.76 10.35 -13.09
CA THR A 803 -44.33 8.99 -13.47
C THR A 803 -43.33 8.43 -12.48
N ASP A 804 -43.56 7.19 -12.06
CA ASP A 804 -42.69 6.41 -11.19
C ASP A 804 -41.80 5.42 -11.99
N GLY A 805 -41.76 5.55 -13.32
CA GLY A 805 -41.03 4.65 -14.21
C GLY A 805 -41.79 3.37 -14.60
N CYS A 806 -42.86 3.00 -13.88
CA CYS A 806 -43.73 1.89 -14.25
C CYS A 806 -45.04 2.37 -14.88
N THR A 807 -45.59 3.48 -14.38
CA THR A 807 -46.86 4.04 -14.83
C THR A 807 -46.77 5.55 -14.88
N THR A 808 -47.43 6.15 -15.87
CA THR A 808 -47.50 7.61 -16.05
C THR A 808 -48.94 8.05 -15.89
N LEU A 809 -49.18 8.98 -14.97
CA LEU A 809 -50.44 9.66 -14.79
C LEU A 809 -50.39 11.05 -15.39
N THR A 810 -51.52 11.51 -15.94
CA THR A 810 -51.70 12.89 -16.40
C THR A 810 -52.99 13.47 -15.83
N HIS A 811 -52.96 14.72 -15.41
CA HIS A 811 -54.14 15.51 -15.03
C HIS A 811 -54.11 16.86 -15.73
N THR A 812 -55.23 17.29 -16.28
CA THR A 812 -55.34 18.57 -16.98
C THR A 812 -56.28 19.49 -16.23
N GLN A 813 -55.76 20.64 -15.79
CA GLN A 813 -56.58 21.76 -15.32
C GLN A 813 -56.85 22.70 -16.50
N THR A 814 -58.11 23.09 -16.66
CA THR A 814 -58.58 24.07 -17.65
C THR A 814 -58.90 25.39 -16.97
N ILE A 815 -58.22 26.47 -17.36
CA ILE A 815 -58.48 27.83 -16.88
C ILE A 815 -59.00 28.66 -18.04
N LYS A 816 -60.27 29.07 -17.99
CA LYS A 816 -60.89 29.95 -18.99
C LYS A 816 -60.86 31.38 -18.49
N VAL A 817 -60.24 32.27 -19.24
CA VAL A 817 -60.20 33.71 -18.97
C VAL A 817 -61.07 34.40 -20.01
N ALA A 818 -62.02 35.24 -19.58
CA ALA A 818 -62.84 36.03 -20.49
C ALA A 818 -63.23 37.38 -19.87
N ASP A 819 -62.55 38.42 -20.34
CA ASP A 819 -62.88 39.81 -20.04
C ASP A 819 -64.08 40.28 -20.90
N ASN A 820 -65.18 40.61 -20.21
CA ASN A 820 -66.40 41.12 -20.82
C ASN A 820 -66.88 42.42 -20.12
N ILE A 821 -66.02 43.07 -19.33
CA ILE A 821 -66.39 44.25 -18.55
C ILE A 821 -65.81 45.48 -19.27
N PRO A 822 -66.63 46.45 -19.69
CA PRO A 822 -66.11 47.68 -20.29
C PRO A 822 -65.26 48.51 -19.31
N PRO A 823 -64.30 49.30 -19.82
CA PRO A 823 -63.59 50.30 -19.03
C PRO A 823 -64.52 51.31 -18.37
N THR A 824 -64.04 51.93 -17.31
CA THR A 824 -64.73 53.05 -16.63
C THR A 824 -63.93 54.34 -16.78
N PHE A 825 -64.60 55.46 -17.05
CA PHE A 825 -63.91 56.74 -17.10
C PHE A 825 -63.54 57.23 -15.70
N VAL A 826 -62.38 57.87 -15.57
CA VAL A 826 -61.80 58.31 -14.30
C VAL A 826 -61.98 59.81 -14.13
N GLY A 827 -62.44 60.23 -12.94
CA GLY A 827 -62.61 61.63 -12.55
C GLY A 827 -63.97 62.24 -12.94
N THR A 828 -64.12 63.54 -12.70
CA THR A 828 -65.37 64.27 -12.98
C THR A 828 -65.58 64.45 -14.48
N LEU A 829 -66.64 63.85 -15.02
CA LEU A 829 -66.95 63.88 -16.45
C LEU A 829 -67.47 65.26 -16.90
N PRO A 830 -67.13 65.71 -18.13
CA PRO A 830 -67.67 66.95 -18.70
C PRO A 830 -69.20 66.88 -18.81
N GLN A 831 -69.89 67.92 -18.33
CA GLN A 831 -71.35 68.03 -18.41
C GLN A 831 -71.80 68.97 -19.53
N ASP A 832 -73.03 68.81 -19.98
CA ASP A 832 -73.64 69.63 -21.02
C ASP A 832 -73.69 71.10 -20.62
N ILE A 833 -73.44 71.99 -21.59
CA ILE A 833 -73.42 73.44 -21.39
C ILE A 833 -74.15 74.15 -22.53
N THR A 834 -74.56 75.40 -22.29
CA THR A 834 -75.16 76.27 -23.31
C THR A 834 -74.31 77.53 -23.47
N ILE A 835 -74.04 77.93 -24.71
CA ILE A 835 -73.31 79.15 -25.08
C ILE A 835 -74.14 79.97 -26.09
N GLU A 836 -73.90 81.27 -26.17
CA GLU A 836 -74.61 82.13 -27.13
C GLU A 836 -73.89 82.18 -28.48
N GLU A 837 -74.62 82.48 -29.55
CA GLU A 837 -74.08 82.59 -30.91
C GLU A 837 -72.98 83.67 -31.00
N GLY A 838 -71.73 83.22 -31.15
CA GLY A 838 -70.51 84.06 -31.27
C GLY A 838 -69.48 83.86 -30.15
N ASP A 839 -69.83 83.18 -29.06
CA ASP A 839 -68.90 82.87 -27.97
C ASP A 839 -67.85 81.82 -28.36
N PRO A 840 -66.62 81.86 -27.81
CA PRO A 840 -65.60 80.86 -28.11
C PRO A 840 -66.02 79.48 -27.60
N ILE A 841 -66.07 78.51 -28.52
CA ILE A 841 -66.42 77.12 -28.21
C ILE A 841 -65.34 76.49 -27.32
N PRO A 842 -65.70 75.93 -26.15
CA PRO A 842 -64.73 75.24 -25.29
C PRO A 842 -64.08 74.05 -25.97
N LEU A 843 -62.77 73.90 -25.84
CA LEU A 843 -62.03 72.76 -26.41
C LEU A 843 -62.43 71.44 -25.73
N GLN A 844 -62.49 70.36 -26.51
CA GLN A 844 -62.77 69.01 -26.01
C GLN A 844 -61.70 68.55 -25.00
N LYS A 845 -62.11 68.35 -23.73
CA LYS A 845 -61.21 67.90 -22.66
C LYS A 845 -60.62 66.51 -22.96
N SER A 846 -59.43 66.25 -22.43
CA SER A 846 -58.86 64.90 -22.37
C SER A 846 -59.33 64.23 -21.09
N ILE A 847 -59.92 63.04 -21.19
CA ILE A 847 -60.31 62.21 -20.03
C ILE A 847 -59.64 60.85 -20.15
N SER A 848 -59.36 60.21 -19.02
CA SER A 848 -58.78 58.87 -18.94
C SER A 848 -59.86 57.85 -18.58
N ALA A 849 -59.57 56.59 -18.88
CA ALA A 849 -60.35 55.45 -18.42
C ALA A 849 -59.43 54.45 -17.73
N GLU A 850 -59.99 53.68 -16.81
CA GLU A 850 -59.36 52.56 -16.14
C GLU A 850 -60.16 51.30 -16.41
N ASP A 851 -59.45 50.19 -16.55
CA ASP A 851 -60.04 48.88 -16.71
C ASP A 851 -59.65 47.98 -15.55
N THR A 852 -60.57 47.10 -15.14
CA THR A 852 -60.33 46.20 -14.01
C THR A 852 -59.42 45.03 -14.37
N CYS A 853 -59.26 44.70 -15.65
CA CYS A 853 -58.29 43.72 -16.13
C CYS A 853 -56.95 44.38 -16.49
N ALA A 854 -55.96 43.57 -16.89
CA ALA A 854 -54.63 44.07 -17.21
C ALA A 854 -54.60 44.69 -18.62
N GLY A 855 -53.93 45.84 -18.77
CA GLY A 855 -53.84 46.59 -20.02
C GLY A 855 -54.60 47.90 -19.93
N ALA A 856 -53.92 49.02 -20.19
CA ALA A 856 -54.55 50.34 -20.12
C ALA A 856 -55.58 50.49 -21.26
N PRO A 857 -56.84 50.89 -20.97
CA PRO A 857 -57.83 51.12 -22.01
C PRO A 857 -57.45 52.35 -22.85
N THR A 858 -57.83 52.31 -24.12
CA THR A 858 -57.61 53.40 -25.07
C THR A 858 -58.83 54.32 -25.11
N VAL A 859 -58.63 55.63 -24.95
CA VAL A 859 -59.73 56.62 -25.06
C VAL A 859 -59.62 57.37 -26.38
N LYS A 860 -60.59 57.16 -27.28
CA LYS A 860 -60.72 57.91 -28.53
C LYS A 860 -61.72 59.05 -28.38
N ARG A 861 -61.35 60.22 -28.90
CA ARG A 861 -62.18 61.44 -28.89
C ARG A 861 -62.69 61.73 -30.29
N SER A 862 -63.98 62.03 -30.39
CA SER A 862 -64.60 62.53 -31.62
C SER A 862 -65.50 63.72 -31.32
N MET A 863 -65.73 64.52 -32.36
CA MET A 863 -66.62 65.68 -32.33
C MET A 863 -67.54 65.60 -33.55
N ARG A 864 -68.81 65.94 -33.36
CA ARG A 864 -69.74 66.23 -34.45
C ARG A 864 -70.54 67.49 -34.15
N GLU A 865 -71.05 68.13 -35.19
CA GLU A 865 -71.80 69.37 -35.12
C GLU A 865 -73.20 69.15 -35.71
N GLU A 866 -74.21 69.74 -35.10
CA GLU A 866 -75.55 69.81 -35.67
C GLU A 866 -75.80 71.25 -36.16
N LEU A 867 -76.22 71.37 -37.41
CA LEU A 867 -76.61 72.62 -38.05
C LEU A 867 -78.15 72.70 -38.08
N ASN A 868 -78.70 73.90 -38.00
CA ASN A 868 -80.11 74.13 -38.31
C ASN A 868 -80.36 74.13 -39.83
N GLU A 869 -81.62 74.25 -40.24
CA GLU A 869 -82.04 74.29 -41.65
C GLU A 869 -81.43 75.48 -42.45
N GLU A 870 -80.89 76.48 -41.75
CA GLU A 870 -80.23 77.68 -42.32
C GLU A 870 -78.69 77.51 -42.41
N GLY A 871 -78.16 76.34 -42.06
CA GLY A 871 -76.72 76.05 -42.09
C GLY A 871 -75.91 76.60 -40.91
N LYS A 872 -76.56 77.14 -39.88
CA LYS A 872 -75.91 77.65 -38.67
C LYS A 872 -75.76 76.58 -37.61
N ARG A 873 -74.62 76.58 -36.92
CA ARG A 873 -74.30 75.60 -35.87
C ARG A 873 -75.16 75.82 -34.63
N VAL A 874 -75.93 74.80 -34.25
CA VAL A 874 -76.82 74.82 -33.07
C VAL A 874 -76.39 73.90 -31.95
N LYS A 875 -75.61 72.84 -32.24
CA LYS A 875 -74.99 72.00 -31.21
C LYS A 875 -73.62 71.51 -31.61
N ILE A 876 -72.77 71.28 -30.62
CA ILE A 876 -71.53 70.52 -30.75
C ILE A 876 -71.59 69.38 -29.76
N ILE A 877 -71.36 68.15 -30.24
CA ILE A 877 -71.37 66.95 -29.42
C ILE A 877 -69.96 66.39 -29.39
N TYR A 878 -69.33 66.50 -28.22
CA TYR A 878 -68.07 65.84 -27.91
C TYR A 878 -68.36 64.43 -27.39
N GLN A 879 -67.66 63.45 -27.96
CA GLN A 879 -67.78 62.04 -27.56
C GLN A 879 -66.42 61.46 -27.20
N TRP A 880 -66.39 60.70 -26.13
CA TRP A 880 -65.25 59.89 -25.69
C TRP A 880 -65.67 58.43 -25.70
N VAL A 881 -64.86 57.58 -26.33
CA VAL A 881 -65.05 56.12 -26.34
C VAL A 881 -63.81 55.49 -25.72
N ALA A 882 -63.96 54.91 -24.52
CA ALA A 882 -62.94 54.11 -23.88
C ALA A 882 -63.09 52.65 -24.31
N ARG A 883 -62.03 52.04 -24.84
CA ARG A 883 -61.99 50.65 -25.30
C ARG A 883 -60.84 49.91 -24.64
N ASP A 884 -61.11 48.78 -23.99
CA ASP A 884 -60.07 47.90 -23.43
C ASP A 884 -59.33 47.09 -24.52
N VAL A 885 -58.38 46.24 -24.07
CA VAL A 885 -57.59 45.36 -24.94
C VAL A 885 -58.38 44.22 -25.58
N CYS A 886 -59.58 43.93 -25.08
CA CYS A 886 -60.48 42.89 -25.57
C CYS A 886 -61.65 43.42 -26.40
N GLY A 887 -61.74 44.75 -26.54
CA GLY A 887 -62.70 45.43 -27.37
C GLY A 887 -63.99 45.84 -26.67
N ASN A 888 -64.13 45.69 -25.35
CA ASN A 888 -65.30 46.20 -24.64
C ASN A 888 -65.23 47.74 -24.56
N GLU A 889 -66.37 48.43 -24.65
CA GLU A 889 -66.42 49.89 -24.78
C GLU A 889 -67.34 50.58 -23.77
N ALA A 890 -66.90 51.72 -23.27
CA ALA A 890 -67.72 52.71 -22.57
C ALA A 890 -67.72 54.04 -23.32
N VAL A 891 -68.88 54.70 -23.38
CA VAL A 891 -69.07 55.93 -24.15
C VAL A 891 -69.57 57.04 -23.23
N HIS A 892 -68.93 58.21 -23.30
CA HIS A 892 -69.40 59.44 -22.66
C HIS A 892 -69.62 60.53 -23.72
N THR A 893 -70.65 61.35 -23.54
CA THR A 893 -70.93 62.49 -24.43
C THR A 893 -71.16 63.76 -23.63
N GLN A 894 -70.70 64.89 -24.19
CA GLN A 894 -71.00 66.23 -23.73
C GLN A 894 -71.61 67.02 -24.90
N THR A 895 -72.77 67.63 -24.66
CA THR A 895 -73.48 68.48 -25.61
C THR A 895 -73.29 69.94 -25.25
N ILE A 896 -72.80 70.72 -26.21
CA ILE A 896 -72.71 72.19 -26.15
C ILE A 896 -73.81 72.74 -27.04
N SER A 897 -74.85 73.31 -26.45
CA SER A 897 -75.97 73.91 -27.18
C SER A 897 -75.69 75.38 -27.47
N ILE A 898 -75.95 75.84 -28.70
CA ILE A 898 -75.72 77.22 -29.15
C ILE A 898 -77.08 77.88 -29.38
N THR A 899 -77.40 78.88 -28.58
CA THR A 899 -78.66 79.63 -28.67
C THR A 899 -78.53 80.83 -29.61
N PRO A 900 -79.48 81.04 -30.56
CA PRO A 900 -79.47 82.19 -31.47
C PRO A 900 -79.67 83.52 -30.75
N LYS A 901 -78.89 84.53 -31.13
CA LYS A 901 -78.97 85.86 -30.52
C LYS A 901 -80.30 86.53 -30.86
N LYS A 902 -81.16 86.70 -29.85
CA LYS A 902 -82.53 87.28 -29.96
C LYS A 902 -82.48 88.78 -30.33
N VAL A 903 -83.28 89.24 -31.31
CA VAL A 903 -83.46 90.68 -31.66
C VAL A 903 -84.90 91.11 -31.34
N VAL A 904 -85.13 91.98 -30.33
CA VAL A 904 -86.38 92.75 -30.06
C VAL A 904 -86.08 94.03 -29.23
N PRO A 905 -86.64 95.23 -29.56
CA PRO A 905 -86.65 96.46 -28.72
C PRO A 905 -87.98 96.65 -27.94
N PRO A 906 -88.11 97.54 -26.93
CA PRO A 906 -87.14 98.17 -26.01
C PRO A 906 -87.44 97.91 -24.51
N ALA A 907 -86.40 97.95 -23.65
CA ALA A 907 -86.36 98.63 -22.33
C ALA A 907 -85.20 98.11 -21.45
N SER A 908 -84.47 99.06 -20.85
CA SER A 908 -83.55 98.92 -19.70
C SER A 908 -82.20 98.21 -19.93
N ASN A 909 -81.35 98.85 -20.72
CA ASN A 909 -79.90 98.66 -20.69
C ASN A 909 -79.33 99.26 -19.41
N ASP A 910 -78.71 98.44 -18.54
CA ASP A 910 -77.81 99.00 -17.53
C ASP A 910 -76.74 98.02 -17.02
N THR A 911 -75.81 97.63 -17.89
CA THR A 911 -74.46 97.22 -17.48
C THR A 911 -73.38 97.69 -18.45
N ALA A 912 -73.69 98.67 -19.31
CA ALA A 912 -72.64 99.36 -20.06
C ALA A 912 -71.83 100.20 -19.05
N GLU A 913 -70.56 99.84 -18.84
CA GLU A 913 -69.64 100.60 -18.00
C GLU A 913 -69.58 102.07 -18.45
N VAL A 914 -69.35 102.98 -17.50
CA VAL A 914 -69.27 104.41 -17.78
C VAL A 914 -68.01 104.69 -18.59
N VAL A 915 -68.21 105.26 -19.78
CA VAL A 915 -67.12 105.60 -20.70
C VAL A 915 -66.91 107.11 -20.69
N ILE A 916 -65.67 107.53 -20.42
CA ILE A 916 -65.26 108.93 -20.44
C ILE A 916 -64.34 109.14 -21.64
N TYR A 917 -64.82 109.88 -22.64
CA TYR A 917 -64.06 110.20 -23.85
C TYR A 917 -63.15 111.39 -23.55
N ASN A 918 -61.87 111.12 -23.32
CA ASN A 918 -60.91 112.08 -22.77
C ASN A 918 -60.07 112.82 -23.82
N GLY A 919 -60.57 112.95 -25.04
CA GLY A 919 -59.96 113.76 -26.10
C GLY A 919 -60.97 114.78 -26.62
N VAL A 920 -60.59 116.06 -26.64
CA VAL A 920 -61.42 117.16 -27.18
C VAL A 920 -60.61 117.91 -28.23
N SER A 921 -61.21 118.11 -29.41
CA SER A 921 -60.63 118.99 -30.42
C SER A 921 -61.40 120.30 -30.45
N THR A 922 -60.68 121.42 -30.43
CA THR A 922 -61.24 122.77 -30.49
C THR A 922 -61.63 123.20 -31.92
N ASP A 923 -61.24 122.42 -32.93
CA ASP A 923 -61.50 122.68 -34.35
C ASP A 923 -62.92 122.29 -34.81
N ASP A 924 -63.65 121.49 -34.03
CA ASP A 924 -65.02 121.07 -34.33
C ASP A 924 -65.96 121.43 -33.16
N ALA A 925 -66.93 122.31 -33.42
CA ALA A 925 -67.89 122.77 -32.43
C ALA A 925 -68.79 121.67 -31.83
N ASN A 926 -68.90 120.51 -32.52
CA ASN A 926 -69.63 119.35 -32.03
C ASN A 926 -68.77 118.42 -31.17
N ASN A 927 -67.46 118.65 -31.10
CA ASN A 927 -66.54 117.88 -30.29
C ASN A 927 -66.47 118.48 -28.88
N TYR A 928 -66.80 117.68 -27.86
CA TYR A 928 -66.79 118.10 -26.46
C TYR A 928 -66.38 116.92 -25.57
N PHE A 929 -65.94 117.23 -24.35
CA PHE A 929 -65.57 116.21 -23.38
C PHE A 929 -66.84 115.45 -22.97
N ARG A 930 -67.00 114.22 -23.48
CA ARG A 930 -68.25 113.45 -23.39
C ARG A 930 -68.12 112.32 -22.38
N ILE A 931 -69.14 112.16 -21.56
CA ILE A 931 -69.33 111.08 -20.59
C ILE A 931 -70.62 110.36 -21.01
N ALA A 932 -70.52 109.04 -21.17
CA ALA A 932 -71.61 108.20 -21.65
C ALA A 932 -71.87 107.05 -20.69
N ASN A 933 -73.10 106.51 -20.78
CA ASN A 933 -73.59 105.38 -19.99
C ASN A 933 -73.70 105.67 -18.48
N THR A 934 -73.85 106.92 -18.06
CA THR A 934 -74.27 107.27 -16.69
C THR A 934 -75.79 107.15 -16.55
N ASP A 935 -76.29 107.14 -15.31
CA ASP A 935 -77.72 107.08 -15.03
C ASP A 935 -78.44 108.27 -15.69
N PRO A 936 -79.52 108.03 -16.47
CA PRO A 936 -80.28 109.10 -17.11
C PRO A 936 -80.83 110.10 -16.09
N ASN A 937 -80.81 111.40 -16.42
CA ASN A 937 -81.36 112.51 -15.60
C ASN A 937 -80.73 112.69 -14.21
N SER A 938 -79.57 112.07 -13.95
CA SER A 938 -78.78 112.34 -12.74
C SER A 938 -77.69 113.37 -13.04
N PRO A 939 -77.45 114.34 -12.15
CA PRO A 939 -76.49 115.42 -12.41
C PRO A 939 -75.07 114.87 -12.53
N ILE A 940 -74.36 115.33 -13.56
CA ILE A 940 -72.93 115.07 -13.74
C ILE A 940 -72.19 116.33 -13.33
N SER A 941 -71.31 116.21 -12.32
CA SER A 941 -70.43 117.30 -11.92
C SER A 941 -69.04 117.06 -12.51
N VAL A 942 -68.51 118.04 -13.22
CA VAL A 942 -67.21 118.01 -13.87
C VAL A 942 -66.39 119.20 -13.43
N ILE A 943 -65.18 118.92 -12.96
CA ILE A 943 -64.17 119.94 -12.67
C ILE A 943 -62.91 119.58 -13.46
N ILE A 944 -62.42 120.52 -14.26
CA ILE A 944 -61.20 120.38 -15.06
C ILE A 944 -60.16 121.35 -14.52
N PHE A 945 -58.93 120.86 -14.37
CA PHE A 945 -57.78 121.58 -13.89
C PHE A 945 -56.69 121.62 -14.97
N ASP A 946 -55.92 122.69 -15.03
CA ASP A 946 -54.70 122.73 -15.84
C ASP A 946 -53.55 121.91 -15.21
N GLU A 947 -52.41 121.90 -15.88
CA GLU A 947 -51.20 121.19 -15.42
C GLU A 947 -50.68 121.70 -14.06
N MET A 948 -51.07 122.90 -13.61
CA MET A 948 -50.71 123.46 -12.30
C MET A 948 -51.73 123.13 -11.21
N GLY A 949 -52.83 122.44 -11.54
CA GLY A 949 -53.91 122.13 -10.61
C GLY A 949 -54.88 123.29 -10.37
N LEU A 950 -54.84 124.34 -11.20
CA LEU A 950 -55.82 125.42 -11.16
C LEU A 950 -57.07 125.01 -11.93
N LYS A 951 -58.23 125.24 -11.32
CA LYS A 951 -59.53 124.95 -11.96
C LYS A 951 -59.69 125.85 -13.19
N VAL A 952 -59.97 125.24 -14.34
CA VAL A 952 -60.21 125.92 -15.62
C VAL A 952 -61.65 125.76 -16.11
N TYR A 953 -62.33 124.70 -15.70
CA TYR A 953 -63.74 124.52 -16.01
C TYR A 953 -64.46 123.82 -14.86
N GLU A 954 -65.69 124.22 -14.57
CA GLU A 954 -66.56 123.56 -13.61
C GLU A 954 -68.02 123.67 -14.01
N SER A 955 -68.74 122.55 -13.90
CA SER A 955 -70.20 122.51 -14.03
C SER A 955 -70.73 121.37 -13.17
N ASP A 956 -71.79 121.64 -12.41
CA ASP A 956 -72.53 120.62 -11.64
C ASP A 956 -73.70 120.01 -12.42
N HIS A 957 -73.93 120.49 -13.64
CA HIS A 957 -75.01 120.08 -14.55
C HIS A 957 -74.44 119.77 -15.94
N TYR A 958 -73.29 119.11 -15.97
CA TYR A 958 -72.55 118.85 -17.18
C TYR A 958 -73.32 117.93 -18.14
N GLN A 959 -73.28 118.24 -19.43
CA GLN A 959 -74.10 117.67 -20.51
C GLN A 959 -75.61 117.98 -20.44
N GLU A 960 -76.05 118.84 -19.51
CA GLU A 960 -77.41 119.39 -19.50
C GLU A 960 -77.42 120.81 -20.05
N ARG A 961 -78.50 121.20 -20.76
CA ARG A 961 -78.73 122.58 -21.24
C ARG A 961 -77.59 123.19 -22.07
N GLY A 962 -76.78 122.35 -22.70
CA GLY A 962 -75.64 122.76 -23.52
C GLY A 962 -74.34 123.02 -22.75
N GLU A 963 -74.33 122.84 -21.42
CA GLU A 963 -73.13 122.96 -20.58
C GLU A 963 -72.18 121.80 -20.82
N VAL A 964 -71.25 121.99 -21.75
CA VAL A 964 -70.17 121.05 -22.01
C VAL A 964 -68.87 121.80 -22.27
N PHE A 965 -67.76 121.14 -21.96
CA PHE A 965 -66.43 121.65 -22.19
C PHE A 965 -65.98 121.30 -23.62
N ARG A 966 -65.83 122.35 -24.43
CA ARG A 966 -65.33 122.29 -25.82
C ARG A 966 -63.90 122.81 -25.96
N GLY A 967 -63.13 122.74 -24.87
CA GLY A 967 -61.79 123.32 -24.81
C GLY A 967 -61.73 124.79 -24.42
N TYR A 968 -62.77 125.36 -23.80
CA TYR A 968 -62.77 126.76 -23.34
C TYR A 968 -63.10 126.83 -21.84
N PRO A 969 -62.38 127.63 -21.04
CA PRO A 969 -62.60 127.73 -19.61
C PRO A 969 -63.88 128.51 -19.28
N ASN A 970 -64.61 128.13 -18.22
CA ASN A 970 -65.82 128.84 -17.77
C ASN A 970 -65.70 129.47 -16.36
N VAL A 971 -64.53 129.34 -15.72
CA VAL A 971 -64.25 129.93 -14.39
C VAL A 971 -63.52 131.27 -14.51
N LYS A 972 -63.99 132.26 -13.74
CA LYS A 972 -63.58 133.68 -13.86
C LYS A 972 -62.09 133.98 -13.57
N SER A 973 -61.39 133.07 -12.90
CA SER A 973 -59.99 133.24 -12.46
C SER A 973 -58.96 132.91 -13.55
N VAL A 974 -59.38 132.39 -14.71
CA VAL A 974 -58.48 132.09 -15.84
C VAL A 974 -58.49 133.25 -16.83
N ILE A 975 -57.36 133.92 -16.98
CA ILE A 975 -57.19 135.12 -17.81
C ILE A 975 -57.32 134.72 -19.29
N GLY A 976 -58.52 134.89 -19.86
CA GLY A 976 -58.79 134.74 -21.30
C GLY A 976 -59.95 133.80 -21.65
N SER A 977 -61.16 134.08 -21.14
CA SER A 977 -62.37 133.23 -21.28
C SER A 977 -62.83 132.89 -22.70
N ASN A 978 -62.19 133.41 -23.75
CA ASN A 978 -62.46 133.10 -25.16
C ASN A 978 -61.26 132.48 -25.90
N LYS A 979 -60.19 132.09 -25.21
CA LYS A 979 -59.05 131.42 -25.84
C LYS A 979 -59.23 129.90 -25.76
N ALA A 980 -59.10 129.24 -26.91
CA ALA A 980 -59.06 127.79 -26.98
C ALA A 980 -57.88 127.26 -26.16
N LEU A 981 -58.17 126.31 -25.27
CA LEU A 981 -57.19 125.59 -24.49
C LEU A 981 -56.59 124.49 -25.38
N ALA A 982 -55.29 124.30 -25.27
CA ALA A 982 -54.58 123.19 -25.89
C ALA A 982 -53.59 122.62 -24.86
N GLY A 983 -53.38 121.31 -24.87
CA GLY A 983 -52.53 120.60 -23.91
C GLY A 983 -53.26 119.55 -23.09
N THR A 984 -52.61 119.08 -22.03
CA THR A 984 -53.16 118.03 -21.17
C THR A 984 -53.73 118.66 -19.90
N TYR A 985 -54.95 118.30 -19.56
CA TYR A 985 -55.68 118.78 -18.39
C TYR A 985 -56.03 117.59 -17.50
N PHE A 986 -56.36 117.85 -16.24
CA PHE A 986 -56.81 116.83 -15.31
C PHE A 986 -58.29 117.05 -15.00
N TYR A 987 -59.13 116.02 -15.15
CA TYR A 987 -60.54 116.11 -14.81
C TYR A 987 -60.87 115.28 -13.58
N ILE A 988 -61.88 115.75 -12.84
CA ILE A 988 -62.62 114.97 -11.86
C ILE A 988 -64.09 115.07 -12.26
N VAL A 989 -64.69 113.91 -12.50
CA VAL A 989 -66.11 113.77 -12.83
C VAL A 989 -66.76 113.01 -11.69
N LYS A 990 -67.92 113.48 -11.24
CA LYS A 990 -68.85 112.74 -10.39
C LYS A 990 -70.12 112.47 -11.18
N TYR A 991 -70.54 111.21 -11.21
CA TYR A 991 -71.74 110.76 -11.92
C TYR A 991 -72.45 109.71 -11.08
N TYR A 992 -73.67 109.37 -11.47
CA TYR A 992 -74.40 108.25 -10.90
C TYR A 992 -74.39 107.07 -11.87
N LYS A 993 -74.18 105.87 -11.35
CA LYS A 993 -74.32 104.62 -12.08
C LYS A 993 -75.05 103.61 -11.20
N ASN A 994 -76.10 102.99 -11.73
CA ASN A 994 -76.96 102.05 -11.00
C ASN A 994 -77.48 102.62 -9.66
N GLY A 995 -77.77 103.92 -9.60
CA GLY A 995 -78.26 104.63 -8.42
C GLY A 995 -77.20 105.01 -7.38
N LYS A 996 -75.91 104.70 -7.63
CA LYS A 996 -74.81 105.03 -6.71
C LYS A 996 -73.95 106.15 -7.29
N GLN A 997 -73.61 107.14 -6.47
CA GLN A 997 -72.68 108.18 -6.87
C GLN A 997 -71.26 107.60 -6.94
N GLU A 998 -70.63 107.75 -8.10
CA GLU A 998 -69.25 107.39 -8.34
C GLU A 998 -68.45 108.60 -8.82
N SER A 999 -67.13 108.49 -8.74
CA SER A 999 -66.23 109.53 -9.21
C SER A 999 -65.11 108.92 -10.04
N ALA A 1000 -64.85 109.51 -11.20
CA ALA A 1000 -63.72 109.17 -12.04
C ALA A 1000 -62.80 110.39 -12.18
N LYS A 1001 -61.50 110.12 -12.25
CA LYS A 1001 -60.48 111.15 -12.46
C LYS A 1001 -59.49 110.67 -13.50
N GLY A 1002 -58.99 111.58 -14.32
CA GLY A 1002 -58.10 111.21 -15.42
C GLY A 1002 -57.55 112.42 -16.14
N PHE A 1003 -56.77 112.17 -17.18
CA PHE A 1003 -56.23 113.21 -18.04
C PHE A 1003 -57.15 113.43 -19.25
N LEU A 1004 -57.42 114.70 -19.55
CA LEU A 1004 -58.14 115.20 -20.71
C LEU A 1004 -57.14 115.83 -21.68
N TYR A 1005 -57.10 115.35 -22.91
CA TYR A 1005 -56.24 115.89 -23.95
C TYR A 1005 -57.05 116.85 -24.80
N VAL A 1006 -56.70 118.13 -24.79
CA VAL A 1006 -57.35 119.16 -25.60
C VAL A 1006 -56.40 119.55 -26.72
N ARG A 1007 -56.85 119.45 -27.97
CA ARG A 1007 -56.07 119.81 -29.15
C ARG A 1007 -56.71 120.94 -29.93
#